data_AF-A0A2N0NUX3-F1
#
_entry.id   AF-A0A2N0NUX3-F1
#
_cell.length_a   1.000
_cell.length_b   1.000
_cell.length_c   1.000
_cell.angle_alpha   90.00
_cell.angle_beta   90.00
_cell.angle_gamma   90.00
#
_symmetry.space_group_name_H-M   'P 1'
#
loop_
_entity.id
_entity.type
_entity.pdbx_description
1 polymer ?
#
loop_
_entity_poly.entity_id
_entity_poly.type
_entity_poly.pdbx_seq_one_letter_code
_entity_poly.pdbx_strand_id
1 'polypeptide(L)'
;IRFTALDIISNYNSEADPECKIETASDDTGTYYRKVAREYRIPLSGWGLIRDYKYNFGAPYYARSHLCPHAFYVHIKNFCPIDDFGPLYGIYLSSLFTRDRALVLTWDIETYDSRGLGNFPEAKNDTSQVFTISFALCWKSFAPDIQLGFNDSGYDWPFIVEKATKLEVLGWMIQQISANPHKKANAQSILTWNYFGGTGKPLTNGFFQKSQWVKKTDRSPKKILGRDSINIKIHPTLDFESSFLKLPGCVPIDVRASFMQLHPHSEKTSLKFFLEKCGLDGKADMPMSKLWEYYSEARNGTSDSSVKNMHEIVNYCVIDALRCQELMVKNNVINDYREVASIAHISLFDTHYYAIGMKVGNLLGAEAWAEDILFSMKTSDQKASGKFPGAYVFPPEKGLENKRPVTGLDFAFLYPSIIMTYNLSSEKMVSTLLEADELGRENKVLHNIKFKYNGNPIRAWTIRHGNKPDQKGTKKASRKFPGAYVFPPVKGLENKRPVTGLDFASLYPSIIMTYNLSPEKMVSTLSEADELERENKVLHNIEFKYNGNPIRAWTIRHGNKPDQKDSCYEKYDLAYNDGKGEISKLEYWTEMVKTTMGVMEKLRNDVNTFLRLKTRSDYLKMAYEEVLFPVAFTEKKKYFGIDHEETPNFEPREPFIRGIDTVKQGKSQVFKTIGDRIMRRAMDINNVQSLHEIVEDVLRDAIINHEQWNFEQFIETDAWKPDKDNKAVQRFIGRMRGKYDSKIPIPGERFSYVVTHPDTTFDLHGRKLKPTKGEKMEFADVAKELGKELDLYHYFEKTIIGLCARFIMYDKKYEPEPSSRIMRIEDPDEKYKQIDDYAQNKAKSWLEGFVKENIIVNGVTSKMMESRGIAYKRAYRTAVKKAQEMLYQKIGYLYEIFHGEWLSYEIFMISNPIEVLWEKFMKCARKISKDKNLSVDDEMKEKICSDFARYPSELAKCIEEYNLFFHKLVYHMRYKEHVSIPEEIGPVASMRKNEIIADLPSLPHISEIGVLDEISNLWYFHLEDVTEPEAVKQST
;
A
#
# COMPACT_ATOMS: atom_id res chain seq x y z
N ILE A 1 -25.85 15.26 -43.40
CA ILE A 1 -25.22 14.14 -42.66
C ILE A 1 -25.21 14.43 -41.15
N ARG A 2 -24.70 15.58 -40.68
CA ARG A 2 -24.77 16.02 -39.25
C ARG A 2 -26.13 15.91 -38.56
N PHE A 3 -27.23 16.20 -39.26
CA PHE A 3 -28.59 16.06 -38.71
C PHE A 3 -29.04 14.59 -38.63
N THR A 4 -28.60 13.75 -39.57
CA THR A 4 -29.11 12.38 -39.74
C THR A 4 -28.76 11.45 -38.56
N ALA A 5 -27.58 11.57 -37.96
CA ALA A 5 -27.19 10.74 -36.81
C ALA A 5 -27.92 11.15 -35.52
N LEU A 6 -28.08 12.46 -35.28
CA LEU A 6 -28.86 12.98 -34.17
C LEU A 6 -30.36 12.66 -34.34
N ASP A 7 -30.88 12.71 -35.56
CA ASP A 7 -32.25 12.31 -35.88
C ASP A 7 -32.47 10.82 -35.63
N ILE A 8 -31.51 9.95 -36.00
CA ILE A 8 -31.58 8.51 -35.72
C ILE A 8 -31.58 8.24 -34.20
N ILE A 9 -30.70 8.91 -33.44
CA ILE A 9 -30.63 8.74 -31.98
C ILE A 9 -31.87 9.34 -31.31
N SER A 10 -32.37 10.47 -31.78
CA SER A 10 -33.61 11.08 -31.30
C SER A 10 -34.81 10.19 -31.56
N ASN A 11 -34.91 9.59 -32.75
CA ASN A 11 -35.95 8.63 -33.08
C ASN A 11 -35.84 7.37 -32.22
N TYR A 12 -34.64 6.81 -32.06
CA TYR A 12 -34.41 5.68 -31.16
C TYR A 12 -34.81 6.02 -29.70
N ASN A 13 -34.37 7.17 -29.18
CA ASN A 13 -34.67 7.61 -27.82
C ASN A 13 -36.15 7.99 -27.62
N SER A 14 -36.89 8.26 -28.69
CA SER A 14 -38.33 8.50 -28.65
C SER A 14 -39.14 7.21 -28.48
N GLU A 15 -38.59 6.08 -28.91
CA GLU A 15 -39.21 4.75 -28.86
C GLU A 15 -38.64 3.86 -27.75
N ALA A 16 -37.45 4.18 -27.23
CA ALA A 16 -36.77 3.39 -26.20
C ALA A 16 -37.25 3.72 -24.78
N ASP A 17 -37.32 2.68 -23.93
CA ASP A 17 -37.55 2.83 -22.49
C ASP A 17 -36.55 3.84 -21.88
N PRO A 18 -36.95 4.59 -20.82
CA PRO A 18 -36.10 5.60 -20.20
C PRO A 18 -34.69 5.10 -19.79
N GLU A 19 -34.58 3.82 -19.37
CA GLU A 19 -33.30 3.18 -19.01
C GLU A 19 -32.46 2.74 -20.23
N CYS A 20 -33.08 2.67 -21.41
CA CYS A 20 -32.48 2.23 -22.67
C CYS A 20 -32.06 3.39 -23.58
N LYS A 21 -32.43 4.63 -23.25
CA LYS A 21 -32.01 5.81 -24.01
C LYS A 21 -30.48 5.89 -24.13
N ILE A 22 -30.03 6.28 -25.31
CA ILE A 22 -28.63 6.49 -25.64
C ILE A 22 -28.28 7.92 -25.27
N GLU A 23 -27.35 8.07 -24.33
CA GLU A 23 -26.68 9.33 -24.02
C GLU A 23 -25.35 9.39 -24.80
N THR A 24 -25.15 10.50 -25.49
CA THR A 24 -23.97 10.75 -26.31
C THR A 24 -23.06 11.77 -25.66
N ALA A 25 -21.83 11.89 -26.15
CA ALA A 25 -20.97 13.01 -25.78
C ALA A 25 -21.58 14.40 -26.09
N SER A 26 -22.62 14.48 -26.92
CA SER A 26 -23.36 15.71 -27.16
C SER A 26 -24.25 16.14 -25.99
N ASP A 27 -24.58 15.21 -25.09
CA ASP A 27 -25.48 15.37 -23.93
C ASP A 27 -24.72 15.70 -22.62
N ASP A 28 -23.40 15.94 -22.70
CA ASP A 28 -22.54 16.36 -21.59
C ASP A 28 -22.90 17.76 -21.08
N THR A 29 -23.94 17.83 -20.23
CA THR A 29 -24.47 19.06 -19.64
C THR A 29 -23.73 19.48 -18.36
N GLY A 30 -23.03 18.55 -17.70
CA GLY A 30 -22.28 18.80 -16.47
C GLY A 30 -20.91 19.47 -16.69
N THR A 31 -20.28 19.23 -17.85
CA THR A 31 -18.94 19.76 -18.18
C THR A 31 -18.83 20.29 -19.61
N TYR A 32 -19.82 21.09 -20.03
CA TYR A 32 -19.95 21.62 -21.40
C TYR A 32 -18.68 22.27 -22.00
N TYR A 33 -17.83 22.92 -21.18
CA TYR A 33 -16.60 23.53 -21.68
C TYR A 33 -15.62 22.49 -22.28
N ARG A 34 -15.58 21.24 -21.76
CA ARG A 34 -14.74 20.16 -22.31
C ARG A 34 -15.23 19.74 -23.69
N LYS A 35 -16.55 19.69 -23.87
CA LYS A 35 -17.19 19.45 -25.17
C LYS A 35 -16.77 20.51 -26.19
N VAL A 36 -16.94 21.78 -25.85
CA VAL A 36 -16.52 22.88 -26.73
C VAL A 36 -15.02 22.81 -27.02
N ALA A 37 -14.19 22.58 -26.01
CA ALA A 37 -12.75 22.48 -26.19
C ALA A 37 -12.34 21.34 -27.14
N ARG A 38 -12.87 20.14 -26.98
CA ARG A 38 -12.53 19.00 -27.85
C ARG A 38 -13.07 19.14 -29.27
N GLU A 39 -14.31 19.62 -29.45
CA GLU A 39 -14.96 19.70 -30.77
C GLU A 39 -14.32 20.78 -31.66
N TYR A 40 -13.82 21.84 -31.04
CA TYR A 40 -13.14 22.94 -31.72
C TYR A 40 -11.62 22.89 -31.55
N ARG A 41 -11.07 21.82 -30.96
CA ARG A 41 -9.64 21.62 -30.65
C ARG A 41 -8.99 22.86 -29.99
N ILE A 42 -9.67 23.45 -29.01
CA ILE A 42 -9.19 24.61 -28.27
C ILE A 42 -8.17 24.16 -27.22
N PRO A 43 -6.92 24.66 -27.26
CA PRO A 43 -5.93 24.38 -26.23
C PRO A 43 -6.24 25.24 -25.00
N LEU A 44 -6.79 24.63 -23.96
CA LEU A 44 -7.14 25.33 -22.71
C LEU A 44 -5.93 25.67 -21.83
N SER A 45 -4.73 25.21 -22.20
CA SER A 45 -3.47 25.42 -21.47
C SER A 45 -2.31 25.85 -22.38
N GLY A 46 -2.63 26.18 -23.64
CA GLY A 46 -1.68 26.55 -24.69
C GLY A 46 -1.95 27.93 -25.28
N TRP A 47 -1.26 28.25 -26.37
CA TRP A 47 -1.38 29.56 -27.02
C TRP A 47 -2.49 29.57 -28.07
N GLY A 48 -3.19 30.70 -28.15
CA GLY A 48 -4.25 30.93 -29.13
C GLY A 48 -4.25 32.37 -29.63
N LEU A 49 -4.50 32.53 -30.92
CA LEU A 49 -4.67 33.83 -31.57
C LEU A 49 -6.16 34.12 -31.74
N ILE A 50 -6.61 35.26 -31.22
CA ILE A 50 -7.97 35.75 -31.44
C ILE A 50 -7.98 36.87 -32.48
N ARG A 51 -8.95 36.84 -33.39
CA ARG A 51 -9.19 37.85 -34.42
C ARG A 51 -10.64 38.33 -34.36
N ASP A 52 -10.92 39.48 -34.98
CA ASP A 52 -12.27 40.05 -35.11
C ASP A 52 -13.07 40.02 -33.80
N TYR A 53 -12.39 40.36 -32.72
CA TYR A 53 -12.95 40.36 -31.38
C TYR A 53 -13.66 41.67 -31.10
N LYS A 54 -14.70 41.61 -30.27
CA LYS A 54 -15.32 42.80 -29.68
C LYS A 54 -14.70 43.01 -28.31
N TYR A 55 -13.92 44.09 -28.17
CA TYR A 55 -13.46 44.53 -26.86
C TYR A 55 -14.65 45.07 -26.08
N ASN A 56 -14.95 44.47 -24.93
CA ASN A 56 -16.16 44.82 -24.21
C ASN A 56 -15.85 45.68 -22.99
N PHE A 57 -16.06 47.00 -23.10
CA PHE A 57 -16.01 47.91 -21.95
C PHE A 57 -17.20 47.73 -20.97
N GLY A 58 -18.26 47.02 -21.37
CA GLY A 58 -19.53 46.88 -20.65
C GLY A 58 -20.04 45.45 -20.58
N ALA A 59 -19.17 44.47 -20.30
CA ALA A 59 -19.58 43.07 -20.15
C ALA A 59 -20.69 42.91 -19.09
N PRO A 60 -21.61 41.93 -19.26
CA PRO A 60 -22.55 41.56 -18.20
C PRO A 60 -21.77 41.31 -16.91
N TYR A 61 -22.37 41.63 -15.78
CA TYR A 61 -21.81 41.83 -14.43
C TYR A 61 -20.76 40.82 -13.88
N TYR A 62 -20.42 39.75 -14.59
CA TYR A 62 -19.45 38.70 -14.25
C TYR A 62 -17.99 38.99 -14.66
N ALA A 63 -17.70 40.13 -15.31
CA ALA A 63 -16.37 40.45 -15.85
C ALA A 63 -15.77 41.79 -15.35
N ARG A 64 -16.29 42.37 -14.25
CA ARG A 64 -15.70 43.57 -13.61
C ARG A 64 -14.82 43.21 -12.41
N SER A 65 -14.02 42.14 -12.50
CA SER A 65 -13.01 41.88 -11.49
C SER A 65 -11.75 42.68 -11.80
N HIS A 66 -11.13 43.24 -10.77
CA HIS A 66 -9.82 43.89 -10.85
C HIS A 66 -8.72 42.90 -11.27
N LEU A 67 -8.97 41.59 -11.17
CA LEU A 67 -8.06 40.53 -11.61
C LEU A 67 -8.19 40.19 -13.10
N CYS A 68 -9.21 40.71 -13.81
CA CYS A 68 -9.43 40.48 -15.24
C CYS A 68 -9.58 41.82 -15.97
N PRO A 69 -8.47 42.54 -16.27
CA PRO A 69 -8.51 43.89 -16.82
C PRO A 69 -9.07 43.98 -18.25
N HIS A 70 -9.06 42.85 -18.97
CA HIS A 70 -9.50 42.79 -20.36
C HIS A 70 -10.53 41.68 -20.54
N ALA A 71 -11.61 41.98 -21.27
CA ALA A 71 -12.64 41.02 -21.64
C ALA A 71 -12.96 41.13 -23.13
N PHE A 72 -12.86 40.01 -23.83
CA PHE A 72 -13.05 39.93 -25.27
C PHE A 72 -14.20 38.99 -25.60
N TYR A 73 -15.07 39.41 -26.52
CA TYR A 73 -16.05 38.52 -27.13
C TYR A 73 -15.55 38.11 -28.50
N VAL A 74 -15.35 36.81 -28.68
CA VAL A 74 -14.78 36.24 -29.90
C VAL A 74 -15.71 35.13 -30.37
N HIS A 75 -16.10 35.20 -31.64
CA HIS A 75 -16.78 34.07 -32.26
C HIS A 75 -15.78 32.92 -32.41
N ILE A 76 -16.14 31.68 -32.08
CA ILE A 76 -15.18 30.56 -32.01
C ILE A 76 -14.36 30.35 -33.31
N LYS A 77 -14.96 30.61 -34.47
CA LYS A 77 -14.28 30.57 -35.78
C LYS A 77 -13.10 31.54 -35.92
N ASN A 78 -13.04 32.57 -35.08
CA ASN A 78 -12.00 33.59 -35.10
C ASN A 78 -10.93 33.35 -34.02
N PHE A 79 -11.02 32.22 -33.31
CA PHE A 79 -9.95 31.70 -32.47
C PHE A 79 -9.15 30.68 -33.28
N CYS A 80 -7.83 30.81 -33.30
CA CYS A 80 -6.91 29.87 -33.93
C CYS A 80 -5.90 29.38 -32.89
N PRO A 81 -5.79 28.06 -32.63
CA PRO A 81 -4.68 27.53 -31.84
C PRO A 81 -3.34 27.83 -32.54
N ILE A 82 -2.29 27.99 -31.74
CA ILE A 82 -0.93 28.24 -32.23
C ILE A 82 -0.09 27.01 -31.91
N ASP A 83 0.15 26.18 -32.93
CA ASP A 83 0.98 24.98 -32.83
C ASP A 83 2.40 25.21 -33.37
N ASP A 84 2.57 26.21 -34.26
CA ASP A 84 3.85 26.64 -34.82
C ASP A 84 4.03 28.16 -34.68
N PHE A 85 5.08 28.55 -33.96
CA PHE A 85 5.45 29.96 -33.73
C PHE A 85 6.32 30.54 -34.85
N GLY A 86 6.84 29.73 -35.76
CA GLY A 86 7.69 30.15 -36.88
C GLY A 86 7.15 31.38 -37.63
N PRO A 87 5.89 31.36 -38.09
CA PRO A 87 5.27 32.51 -38.76
C PRO A 87 5.12 33.75 -37.86
N LEU A 88 5.02 33.58 -36.54
CA LEU A 88 4.84 34.68 -35.59
C LEU A 88 6.15 35.38 -35.26
N TYR A 89 7.29 34.67 -35.29
CA TYR A 89 8.61 35.28 -35.06
C TYR A 89 8.99 36.33 -36.10
N GLY A 90 8.41 36.27 -37.31
CA GLY A 90 8.58 37.31 -38.33
C GLY A 90 7.74 38.57 -38.10
N ILE A 91 6.75 38.52 -37.21
CA ILE A 91 5.78 39.60 -36.95
C ILE A 91 5.96 40.19 -35.55
N TYR A 92 6.32 39.35 -34.58
CA TYR A 92 6.41 39.67 -33.16
C TYR A 92 7.78 39.26 -32.62
N LEU A 93 8.30 40.04 -31.66
CA LEU A 93 9.54 39.73 -30.97
C LEU A 93 9.51 38.32 -30.37
N SER A 94 10.51 37.50 -30.66
CA SER A 94 10.63 36.14 -30.12
C SER A 94 10.59 36.10 -28.58
N SER A 95 11.10 37.15 -27.93
CA SER A 95 11.05 37.32 -26.48
C SER A 95 9.63 37.29 -25.90
N LEU A 96 8.60 37.63 -26.67
CA LEU A 96 7.19 37.56 -26.25
C LEU A 96 6.70 36.12 -26.04
N PHE A 97 7.31 35.15 -26.73
CA PHE A 97 6.93 33.73 -26.69
C PHE A 97 7.92 32.86 -25.93
N THR A 98 9.13 33.37 -25.63
CA THR A 98 10.19 32.61 -24.93
C THR A 98 9.88 32.23 -23.49
N ARG A 99 8.96 32.95 -22.81
CA ARG A 99 8.59 32.68 -21.41
C ARG A 99 7.09 32.79 -21.24
N ASP A 100 6.53 31.76 -20.63
CA ASP A 100 5.18 31.82 -20.08
C ASP A 100 5.11 32.94 -19.02
N ARG A 101 4.02 33.70 -19.05
CA ARG A 101 3.75 34.79 -18.11
C ARG A 101 2.85 34.37 -16.96
N ALA A 102 2.43 33.10 -16.92
CA ALA A 102 1.66 32.57 -15.80
C ALA A 102 2.40 32.77 -14.47
N LEU A 103 1.72 33.39 -13.51
CA LEU A 103 2.23 33.60 -12.17
C LEU A 103 1.83 32.43 -11.27
N VAL A 104 2.84 31.73 -10.75
CA VAL A 104 2.67 30.65 -9.78
C VAL A 104 2.95 31.19 -8.39
N LEU A 105 1.94 31.19 -7.51
CA LEU A 105 2.09 31.55 -6.10
C LEU A 105 2.16 30.28 -5.25
N THR A 106 3.09 30.23 -4.30
CA THR A 106 3.15 29.18 -3.28
C THR A 106 2.96 29.81 -1.92
N TRP A 107 2.16 29.18 -1.07
CA TRP A 107 1.80 29.70 0.23
C TRP A 107 1.67 28.59 1.26
N ASP A 108 1.75 28.99 2.52
CA ASP A 108 1.71 28.14 3.70
C ASP A 108 1.13 28.96 4.86
N ILE A 109 0.49 28.31 5.85
CA ILE A 109 -0.02 29.00 7.05
C ILE A 109 0.62 28.47 8.32
N GLU A 110 0.77 29.36 9.29
CA GLU A 110 1.02 28.97 10.68
C GLU A 110 -0.25 29.13 11.51
N THR A 111 -0.36 28.31 12.56
CA THR A 111 -1.49 28.35 13.50
C THR A 111 -1.04 28.28 14.96
N TYR A 112 -1.79 28.94 15.83
CA TYR A 112 -1.53 29.04 17.26
C TYR A 112 -2.79 28.67 18.04
N ASP A 113 -2.65 28.01 19.19
CA ASP A 113 -3.77 27.75 20.10
C ASP A 113 -3.47 28.26 21.51
N SER A 114 -4.34 29.12 22.04
CA SER A 114 -4.14 29.70 23.37
C SER A 114 -4.29 28.70 24.54
N ARG A 115 -4.70 27.45 24.28
CA ARG A 115 -4.80 26.39 25.30
C ARG A 115 -3.44 25.78 25.69
N GLY A 116 -2.36 26.10 24.98
CA GLY A 116 -1.01 25.63 25.30
C GLY A 116 -0.66 24.24 24.76
N LEU A 117 0.62 23.87 24.95
CA LEU A 117 1.33 22.76 24.32
C LEU A 117 0.58 21.41 24.49
N GLY A 118 0.29 20.74 23.36
CA GLY A 118 -0.35 19.41 23.33
C GLY A 118 -1.70 19.36 22.61
N ASN A 119 -2.28 20.51 22.28
CA ASN A 119 -3.48 20.60 21.45
C ASN A 119 -3.09 20.81 19.98
N PHE A 120 -3.75 20.15 19.02
CA PHE A 120 -3.60 20.49 17.61
C PHE A 120 -4.55 21.66 17.28
N PRO A 121 -4.11 22.73 16.60
CA PRO A 121 -5.00 23.82 16.21
C PRO A 121 -6.03 23.30 15.20
N GLU A 122 -7.29 23.39 15.59
CA GLU A 122 -8.40 23.01 14.73
C GLU A 122 -9.27 24.24 14.51
N ALA A 123 -9.70 24.45 13.28
CA ALA A 123 -10.44 25.66 12.90
C ALA A 123 -11.76 25.84 13.69
N LYS A 124 -12.33 24.72 14.16
CA LYS A 124 -13.53 24.70 15.00
C LYS A 124 -13.30 25.28 16.40
N ASN A 125 -12.07 25.31 16.91
CA ASN A 125 -11.78 25.80 18.26
C ASN A 125 -11.59 27.32 18.19
N ASP A 126 -12.32 28.07 19.01
CA ASP A 126 -12.23 29.53 18.99
C ASP A 126 -10.89 30.06 19.55
N THR A 127 -10.19 29.23 20.33
CA THR A 127 -8.83 29.49 20.83
C THR A 127 -7.75 29.34 19.77
N SER A 128 -8.03 28.61 18.68
CA SER A 128 -7.08 28.46 17.57
C SER A 128 -7.12 29.71 16.68
N GLN A 129 -5.96 30.25 16.33
CA GLN A 129 -5.78 31.42 15.49
C GLN A 129 -4.84 31.08 14.33
N VAL A 130 -4.97 31.79 13.21
CA VAL A 130 -4.08 31.67 12.06
C VAL A 130 -3.23 32.93 11.93
N PHE A 131 -1.97 32.75 11.58
CA PHE A 131 -1.01 33.84 11.34
C PHE A 131 -1.18 34.38 9.92
N THR A 132 -2.36 34.95 9.61
CA THR A 132 -2.66 35.40 8.24
C THR A 132 -3.07 36.86 8.24
N ILE A 133 -2.07 37.75 8.24
CA ILE A 133 -2.31 39.17 7.99
C ILE A 133 -2.27 39.40 6.48
N SER A 134 -3.38 39.88 5.92
CA SER A 134 -3.45 40.43 4.55
C SER A 134 -3.23 39.45 3.38
N PHE A 135 -3.34 38.12 3.56
CA PHE A 135 -3.25 37.14 2.44
C PHE A 135 -4.17 37.50 1.27
N ALA A 136 -5.44 37.82 1.55
CA ALA A 136 -6.41 38.20 0.51
C ALA A 136 -6.01 39.47 -0.25
N LEU A 137 -5.31 40.40 0.41
CA LEU A 137 -4.81 41.63 -0.19
C LEU A 137 -3.54 41.37 -1.03
N CYS A 138 -2.64 40.50 -0.56
CA CYS A 138 -1.48 40.06 -1.32
C CYS A 138 -1.93 39.33 -2.58
N TRP A 139 -2.86 38.39 -2.44
CA TRP A 139 -3.47 37.66 -3.55
C TRP A 139 -4.10 38.60 -4.58
N LYS A 140 -4.89 39.57 -4.12
CA LYS A 140 -5.46 40.62 -4.96
C LYS A 140 -4.40 41.39 -5.74
N SER A 141 -3.27 41.69 -5.10
CA SER A 141 -2.19 42.48 -5.69
C SER A 141 -1.39 41.68 -6.72
N PHE A 142 -1.16 40.39 -6.46
CA PHE A 142 -0.40 39.50 -7.34
C PHE A 142 -1.23 38.89 -8.47
N ALA A 143 -2.52 38.62 -8.23
CA ALA A 143 -3.43 37.96 -9.18
C ALA A 143 -2.85 36.66 -9.77
N PRO A 144 -2.52 35.64 -8.93
CA PRO A 144 -1.88 34.42 -9.42
C PRO A 144 -2.78 33.58 -10.33
N ASP A 145 -2.18 32.96 -11.34
CA ASP A 145 -2.84 32.03 -12.26
C ASP A 145 -2.90 30.60 -11.69
N ILE A 146 -1.86 30.23 -10.94
CA ILE A 146 -1.72 28.92 -10.29
C ILE A 146 -1.34 29.14 -8.84
N GLN A 147 -1.99 28.42 -7.93
CA GLN A 147 -1.58 28.37 -6.54
C GLN A 147 -1.10 26.98 -6.16
N LEU A 148 -0.07 26.95 -5.33
CA LEU A 148 0.53 25.75 -4.77
C LEU A 148 0.52 25.85 -3.25
N GLY A 149 0.33 24.73 -2.60
CA GLY A 149 0.55 24.54 -1.17
C GLY A 149 0.78 23.05 -0.91
N PHE A 150 1.40 22.71 0.21
CA PHE A 150 1.64 21.31 0.56
C PHE A 150 0.62 20.87 1.60
N ASN A 151 -0.30 19.97 1.20
CA ASN A 151 -1.43 19.57 2.04
C ASN A 151 -2.42 20.72 2.34
N ASP A 152 -2.45 21.73 1.48
CA ASP A 152 -3.37 22.87 1.59
C ASP A 152 -4.84 22.42 1.58
N SER A 153 -5.10 21.36 0.82
CA SER A 153 -6.43 20.77 0.68
C SER A 153 -6.86 19.95 1.90
N GLY A 154 -5.89 19.53 2.72
CA GLY A 154 -6.11 18.74 3.93
C GLY A 154 -6.14 19.58 5.21
N TYR A 155 -5.57 20.79 5.19
CA TYR A 155 -5.46 21.63 6.39
C TYR A 155 -5.76 23.11 6.11
N ASP A 156 -4.96 23.77 5.27
CA ASP A 156 -4.92 25.23 5.14
C ASP A 156 -6.24 25.83 4.64
N TRP A 157 -6.78 25.33 3.52
CA TRP A 157 -8.04 25.80 2.96
C TRP A 157 -9.22 25.54 3.89
N PRO A 158 -9.42 24.31 4.43
CA PRO A 158 -10.43 24.06 5.44
C PRO A 158 -10.32 25.01 6.64
N PHE A 159 -9.10 25.28 7.12
CA PHE A 159 -8.88 26.16 8.27
C PHE A 159 -9.28 27.60 7.97
N ILE A 160 -8.82 28.15 6.84
CA ILE A 160 -9.13 29.51 6.42
C ILE A 160 -10.63 29.69 6.17
N VAL A 161 -11.26 28.77 5.44
CA VAL A 161 -12.69 28.89 5.09
C VAL A 161 -13.56 28.87 6.34
N GLU A 162 -13.27 27.97 7.28
CA GLU A 162 -13.99 27.88 8.56
C GLU A 162 -13.82 29.18 9.39
N LYS A 163 -12.57 29.64 9.58
CA LYS A 163 -12.29 30.87 10.34
C LYS A 163 -12.88 32.11 9.69
N ALA A 164 -12.74 32.26 8.38
CA ALA A 164 -13.30 33.38 7.64
C ALA A 164 -14.84 33.37 7.67
N THR A 165 -15.47 32.19 7.72
CA THR A 165 -16.92 32.07 7.89
C THR A 165 -17.36 32.54 9.28
N LYS A 166 -16.69 32.06 10.34
CA LYS A 166 -16.97 32.45 11.73
C LYS A 166 -16.76 33.94 12.00
N LEU A 167 -15.73 34.52 11.39
CA LEU A 167 -15.41 35.95 11.51
C LEU A 167 -16.23 36.82 10.53
N GLU A 168 -17.14 36.22 9.76
CA GLU A 168 -18.00 36.91 8.77
C GLU A 168 -17.23 37.65 7.66
N VAL A 169 -15.96 37.30 7.43
CA VAL A 169 -15.09 37.92 6.41
C VAL A 169 -14.95 37.12 5.12
N LEU A 170 -15.51 35.90 5.03
CA LEU A 170 -15.41 35.03 3.84
C LEU A 170 -15.93 35.72 2.57
N GLY A 171 -17.05 36.45 2.68
CA GLY A 171 -17.62 37.20 1.56
C GLY A 171 -16.69 38.30 1.05
N TRP A 172 -16.09 39.06 1.98
CA TRP A 172 -15.10 40.08 1.65
C TRP A 172 -13.84 39.47 1.01
N MET A 173 -13.36 38.34 1.55
CA MET A 173 -12.19 37.64 1.04
C MET A 173 -12.36 37.24 -0.44
N ILE A 174 -13.48 36.59 -0.79
CA ILE A 174 -13.80 36.20 -2.19
C ILE A 174 -13.86 37.41 -3.12
N GLN A 175 -14.37 38.56 -2.66
CA GLN A 175 -14.37 39.78 -3.47
C GLN A 175 -12.96 40.29 -3.79
N GLN A 176 -11.95 40.00 -2.96
CA GLN A 176 -10.57 40.37 -3.22
C GLN A 176 -9.85 39.36 -4.13
N ILE A 177 -10.13 38.05 -4.01
CA ILE A 177 -9.28 37.00 -4.61
C ILE A 177 -9.87 36.29 -5.83
N SER A 178 -11.14 36.53 -6.19
CA SER A 178 -11.82 35.89 -7.32
C SER A 178 -11.83 36.77 -8.58
N ALA A 179 -11.51 36.20 -9.74
CA ALA A 179 -11.66 36.88 -11.04
C ALA A 179 -13.15 37.00 -11.46
N ASN A 180 -14.07 36.33 -10.77
CA ASN A 180 -15.51 36.48 -10.96
C ASN A 180 -16.23 36.46 -9.60
N PRO A 181 -16.18 37.57 -8.84
CA PRO A 181 -16.86 37.65 -7.56
C PRO A 181 -18.36 37.88 -7.82
N HIS A 182 -19.22 36.96 -7.38
CA HIS A 182 -20.67 37.17 -7.49
C HIS A 182 -21.07 38.44 -6.70
N LYS A 183 -21.83 39.36 -7.33
CA LYS A 183 -22.29 40.62 -6.71
C LYS A 183 -23.03 40.47 -5.37
N LYS A 184 -23.56 39.28 -5.06
CA LYS A 184 -24.24 38.93 -3.79
C LYS A 184 -23.62 37.68 -3.15
N ALA A 185 -22.31 37.45 -3.31
CA ALA A 185 -21.62 36.33 -2.68
C ALA A 185 -21.66 36.46 -1.16
N ASN A 186 -22.67 35.88 -0.51
CA ASN A 186 -22.67 35.66 0.93
C ASN A 186 -21.99 34.32 1.25
N ALA A 187 -21.58 34.12 2.51
CA ALA A 187 -20.89 32.91 2.94
C ALA A 187 -21.63 31.63 2.49
N GLN A 188 -22.95 31.63 2.58
CA GLN A 188 -23.80 30.53 2.15
C GLN A 188 -23.61 30.15 0.67
N SER A 189 -23.65 31.14 -0.23
CA SER A 189 -23.45 30.92 -1.66
C SER A 189 -22.04 30.43 -1.98
N ILE A 190 -21.03 30.96 -1.28
CA ILE A 190 -19.62 30.57 -1.45
C ILE A 190 -19.41 29.11 -1.04
N LEU A 191 -19.90 28.73 0.14
CA LEU A 191 -19.82 27.37 0.64
C LEU A 191 -20.56 26.37 -0.26
N THR A 192 -21.61 26.82 -0.96
CA THR A 192 -22.39 25.96 -1.86
C THR A 192 -21.76 25.79 -3.23
N TRP A 193 -21.17 26.84 -3.81
CA TRP A 193 -20.76 26.85 -5.21
C TRP A 193 -19.25 26.89 -5.45
N ASN A 194 -18.47 27.39 -4.49
CA ASN A 194 -17.03 27.62 -4.64
C ASN A 194 -16.20 26.69 -3.74
N TYR A 195 -16.66 26.38 -2.53
CA TYR A 195 -15.93 25.50 -1.63
C TYR A 195 -16.25 24.03 -1.92
N PHE A 196 -15.22 23.22 -2.17
CA PHE A 196 -15.29 21.77 -2.28
C PHE A 196 -14.80 21.20 -0.95
N GLY A 197 -15.68 20.71 -0.08
CA GLY A 197 -15.26 20.29 1.26
C GLY A 197 -16.19 19.31 2.00
N GLY A 198 -17.27 18.85 1.37
CA GLY A 198 -18.17 17.87 1.99
C GLY A 198 -19.20 18.49 2.95
N THR A 199 -20.27 17.73 3.19
CA THR A 199 -21.48 18.14 3.92
C THR A 199 -21.23 18.64 5.35
N GLY A 200 -21.62 19.88 5.60
CA GLY A 200 -21.96 20.40 6.93
C GLY A 200 -22.77 21.68 6.77
N LYS A 201 -23.99 21.73 7.28
CA LYS A 201 -24.79 22.97 7.32
C LYS A 201 -23.97 24.08 8.02
N PRO A 202 -24.01 25.34 7.58
CA PRO A 202 -23.59 26.44 8.42
C PRO A 202 -24.57 26.57 9.61
N LEU A 203 -24.01 26.34 10.80
CA LEU A 203 -24.19 27.05 12.07
C LEU A 203 -25.63 27.35 12.54
N THR A 204 -26.15 26.47 13.41
CA THR A 204 -26.63 26.81 14.76
C THR A 204 -26.67 25.51 15.59
N ASN A 205 -25.99 25.51 16.74
CA ASN A 205 -25.92 24.44 17.76
C ASN A 205 -25.11 23.18 17.42
N GLY A 206 -23.83 23.20 17.83
CA GLY A 206 -23.03 22.03 18.24
C GLY A 206 -22.84 20.89 17.24
N PHE A 207 -21.88 20.97 16.30
CA PHE A 207 -21.62 19.87 15.36
C PHE A 207 -20.16 19.76 14.88
N PHE A 208 -19.37 18.99 15.62
CA PHE A 208 -18.35 18.08 15.04
C PHE A 208 -18.33 16.80 15.91
N GLN A 209 -19.43 16.04 15.90
CA GLN A 209 -19.35 14.62 16.20
C GLN A 209 -19.18 13.87 14.88
N LYS A 210 -17.99 13.27 14.69
CA LYS A 210 -17.86 12.09 13.83
C LYS A 210 -18.62 10.96 14.52
N SER A 211 -19.89 10.78 14.20
CA SER A 211 -20.61 9.56 14.58
C SER A 211 -21.68 9.19 13.57
N GLN A 212 -21.61 7.91 13.18
CA GLN A 212 -22.63 7.09 12.52
C GLN A 212 -22.73 7.18 10.99
N TRP A 213 -22.07 6.21 10.38
CA TRP A 213 -22.57 5.36 9.29
C TRP A 213 -24.07 5.51 9.00
N VAL A 214 -24.40 6.32 8.00
CA VAL A 214 -25.71 6.27 7.37
C VAL A 214 -25.63 5.22 6.26
N LYS A 215 -26.32 4.10 6.47
CA LYS A 215 -26.58 3.10 5.41
C LYS A 215 -27.22 3.79 4.21
N LYS A 216 -26.73 3.47 3.02
CA LYS A 216 -27.33 3.84 1.71
C LYS A 216 -28.71 3.19 1.54
N THR A 217 -29.72 3.69 2.24
CA THR A 217 -31.12 3.36 2.00
C THR A 217 -31.97 4.54 2.43
N ASP A 218 -31.98 5.61 1.64
CA ASP A 218 -33.16 6.46 1.52
C ASP A 218 -33.01 7.41 0.33
N ARG A 219 -33.78 7.13 -0.74
CA ARG A 219 -33.99 8.05 -1.86
C ARG A 219 -35.04 9.09 -1.43
N SER A 220 -34.63 10.08 -0.65
CA SER A 220 -35.38 11.33 -0.51
C SER A 220 -34.45 12.53 -0.73
N PRO A 221 -34.85 13.54 -1.54
CA PRO A 221 -33.98 14.67 -1.86
C PRO A 221 -33.96 15.64 -0.67
N LYS A 222 -33.11 15.37 0.32
CA LYS A 222 -32.72 16.41 1.28
C LYS A 222 -31.90 17.47 0.51
N LYS A 223 -32.30 18.74 0.60
CA LYS A 223 -31.49 19.87 0.09
C LYS A 223 -30.14 19.88 0.81
N ILE A 224 -29.13 19.27 0.21
CA ILE A 224 -27.75 19.25 0.69
C ILE A 224 -27.16 20.65 0.45
N LEU A 225 -26.60 21.24 1.51
CA LEU A 225 -25.85 22.50 1.45
C LEU A 225 -24.36 22.16 1.33
N GLY A 226 -23.67 22.65 0.29
CA GLY A 226 -22.23 22.45 0.07
C GLY A 226 -21.89 21.45 -1.04
N ARG A 227 -20.71 21.61 -1.67
CA ARG A 227 -20.13 20.62 -2.59
C ARG A 227 -19.23 19.65 -1.85
N ASP A 228 -19.27 18.38 -2.26
CA ASP A 228 -18.36 17.37 -1.75
C ASP A 228 -16.90 17.67 -2.14
N SER A 229 -15.99 17.22 -1.28
CA SER A 229 -14.56 17.21 -1.55
C SER A 229 -14.26 16.39 -2.82
N ILE A 230 -13.16 16.72 -3.52
CA ILE A 230 -12.76 15.98 -4.72
C ILE A 230 -11.78 14.87 -4.34
N ASN A 231 -12.08 13.64 -4.74
CA ASN A 231 -11.18 12.51 -4.57
C ASN A 231 -10.22 12.40 -5.75
N ILE A 232 -8.97 12.80 -5.53
CA ILE A 232 -7.88 12.69 -6.50
C ILE A 232 -7.36 11.25 -6.50
N LYS A 233 -7.40 10.59 -7.66
CA LYS A 233 -6.92 9.21 -7.79
C LYS A 233 -5.39 9.15 -7.70
N ILE A 234 -4.86 8.42 -6.72
CA ILE A 234 -3.41 8.18 -6.56
C ILE A 234 -3.01 6.85 -7.20
N HIS A 235 -3.71 5.77 -6.83
CA HIS A 235 -3.59 4.44 -7.45
C HIS A 235 -4.94 3.71 -7.26
N PRO A 236 -5.29 2.63 -8.01
CA PRO A 236 -6.54 1.88 -7.88
C PRO A 236 -7.22 1.76 -6.50
N THR A 237 -6.48 1.68 -5.40
CA THR A 237 -7.02 1.50 -4.03
C THR A 237 -6.78 2.66 -3.06
N LEU A 238 -6.26 3.79 -3.55
CA LEU A 238 -5.96 4.97 -2.74
C LEU A 238 -6.39 6.23 -3.50
N ASP A 239 -7.22 7.01 -2.84
CA ASP A 239 -7.67 8.32 -3.28
C ASP A 239 -7.22 9.35 -2.24
N PHE A 240 -6.87 10.55 -2.69
CA PHE A 240 -6.54 11.69 -1.85
C PHE A 240 -7.76 12.62 -1.85
N GLU A 241 -8.35 12.82 -0.67
CA GLU A 241 -9.47 13.74 -0.50
C GLU A 241 -8.95 15.18 -0.48
N SER A 242 -9.34 15.98 -1.46
CA SER A 242 -8.92 17.37 -1.59
C SER A 242 -10.08 18.32 -1.32
N SER A 243 -9.94 19.15 -0.28
CA SER A 243 -10.90 20.19 0.08
C SER A 243 -10.32 21.59 -0.11
N PHE A 244 -10.90 22.39 -1.00
CA PHE A 244 -10.32 23.68 -1.37
C PHE A 244 -11.37 24.69 -1.82
N LEU A 245 -10.97 25.96 -1.84
CA LEU A 245 -11.80 27.04 -2.35
C LEU A 245 -11.53 27.25 -3.85
N LYS A 246 -12.49 26.94 -4.71
CA LYS A 246 -12.39 27.16 -6.15
C LYS A 246 -12.53 28.65 -6.46
N LEU A 247 -11.42 29.25 -6.90
CA LEU A 247 -11.31 30.65 -7.29
C LEU A 247 -11.32 30.76 -8.82
N PRO A 248 -12.38 31.29 -9.44
CA PRO A 248 -12.35 31.62 -10.86
C PRO A 248 -11.12 32.48 -11.18
N GLY A 249 -10.35 32.09 -12.20
CA GLY A 249 -9.11 32.75 -12.61
C GLY A 249 -7.83 32.18 -11.99
N CYS A 250 -7.91 31.30 -10.99
CA CYS A 250 -6.73 30.65 -10.40
C CYS A 250 -6.94 29.12 -10.29
N VAL A 251 -5.90 28.35 -10.62
CA VAL A 251 -5.92 26.87 -10.51
C VAL A 251 -5.24 26.44 -9.20
N PRO A 252 -5.97 25.81 -8.27
CA PRO A 252 -5.36 25.14 -7.13
C PRO A 252 -4.68 23.83 -7.52
N ILE A 253 -3.46 23.61 -7.02
CA ILE A 253 -2.74 22.34 -7.13
C ILE A 253 -2.10 22.04 -5.77
N ASP A 254 -2.55 20.96 -5.13
CA ASP A 254 -1.93 20.47 -3.89
C ASP A 254 -0.66 19.69 -4.24
N VAL A 255 0.50 20.20 -3.80
CA VAL A 255 1.81 19.60 -4.08
C VAL A 255 1.91 18.20 -3.48
N ARG A 256 1.30 17.95 -2.31
CA ARG A 256 1.30 16.63 -1.69
C ARG A 256 0.55 15.63 -2.57
N ALA A 257 -0.61 16.00 -3.10
CA ALA A 257 -1.37 15.14 -4.01
C ALA A 257 -0.58 14.84 -5.31
N SER A 258 0.06 15.84 -5.90
CA SER A 258 0.91 15.67 -7.08
C SER A 258 2.08 14.69 -6.83
N PHE A 259 2.78 14.82 -5.71
CA PHE A 259 3.90 13.93 -5.38
C PHE A 259 3.45 12.53 -4.96
N MET A 260 2.26 12.40 -4.39
CA MET A 260 1.63 11.10 -4.19
C MET A 260 1.30 10.43 -5.54
N GLN A 261 0.86 11.17 -6.56
CA GLN A 261 0.66 10.64 -7.92
C GLN A 261 1.98 10.26 -8.62
N LEU A 262 3.04 11.07 -8.46
CA LEU A 262 4.37 10.77 -9.02
C LEU A 262 5.05 9.59 -8.30
N HIS A 263 4.73 9.40 -7.03
CA HIS A 263 5.33 8.35 -6.21
C HIS A 263 4.28 7.59 -5.40
N PRO A 264 3.37 6.85 -6.07
CA PRO A 264 2.22 6.19 -5.44
C PRO A 264 2.62 5.06 -4.47
N HIS A 265 3.89 4.64 -4.54
CA HIS A 265 4.50 3.62 -3.71
C HIS A 265 5.58 4.19 -2.77
N SER A 266 5.53 5.47 -2.40
CA SER A 266 6.39 6.03 -1.33
C SER A 266 5.90 5.71 0.09
N GLU A 267 6.83 5.37 0.99
CA GLU A 267 6.47 5.00 2.36
C GLU A 267 6.00 6.17 3.21
N LYS A 268 6.56 7.35 2.97
CA LYS A 268 6.22 8.62 3.61
C LYS A 268 5.69 9.59 2.55
N THR A 269 4.87 10.54 2.98
CA THR A 269 4.26 11.57 2.11
C THR A 269 4.42 12.98 2.68
N SER A 270 5.38 13.16 3.59
CA SER A 270 5.74 14.46 4.16
C SER A 270 6.63 15.27 3.21
N LEU A 271 6.57 16.60 3.30
CA LEU A 271 7.42 17.52 2.53
C LEU A 271 8.92 17.17 2.65
N LYS A 272 9.42 17.01 3.88
CA LYS A 272 10.82 16.63 4.18
C LYS A 272 11.28 15.39 3.39
N PHE A 273 10.42 14.37 3.33
CA PHE A 273 10.73 13.13 2.61
C PHE A 273 10.83 13.35 1.10
N PHE A 274 9.93 14.12 0.50
CA PHE A 274 10.00 14.39 -0.94
C PHE A 274 11.18 15.29 -1.31
N LEU A 275 11.57 16.23 -0.45
CA LEU A 275 12.79 17.05 -0.62
C LEU A 275 14.05 16.17 -0.66
N GLU A 276 14.22 15.31 0.35
CA GLU A 276 15.33 14.37 0.43
C GLU A 276 15.37 13.44 -0.79
N LYS A 277 14.21 12.90 -1.18
CA LYS A 277 14.08 12.03 -2.36
C LYS A 277 14.48 12.73 -3.67
N CYS A 278 14.24 14.03 -3.79
CA CYS A 278 14.59 14.82 -4.97
C CYS A 278 16.01 15.42 -4.90
N GLY A 279 16.77 15.14 -3.83
CA GLY A 279 18.09 15.72 -3.60
C GLY A 279 18.04 17.24 -3.43
N LEU A 280 16.95 17.76 -2.87
CA LEU A 280 16.80 19.17 -2.53
C LEU A 280 17.18 19.39 -1.06
N ASP A 281 17.55 20.63 -0.74
CA ASP A 281 17.81 21.04 0.64
C ASP A 281 16.60 20.75 1.54
N GLY A 282 16.88 20.51 2.82
CA GLY A 282 15.85 20.28 3.82
C GLY A 282 14.93 21.48 4.06
N LYS A 283 13.78 21.20 4.69
CA LYS A 283 12.92 22.23 5.29
C LYS A 283 13.58 22.84 6.52
N ALA A 284 13.17 24.05 6.89
CA ALA A 284 13.49 24.61 8.20
C ALA A 284 12.82 23.75 9.29
N ASP A 285 13.46 23.58 10.45
CA ASP A 285 12.87 22.81 11.56
C ASP A 285 12.46 23.76 12.69
N MET A 286 11.17 23.84 12.96
CA MET A 286 10.61 24.62 14.06
C MET A 286 9.59 23.77 14.81
N PRO A 287 9.93 23.30 16.04
CA PRO A 287 8.96 22.61 16.87
C PRO A 287 7.75 23.51 17.14
N MET A 288 6.53 22.93 17.05
CA MET A 288 5.28 23.65 17.32
C MET A 288 5.32 24.38 18.67
N SER A 289 5.98 23.79 19.67
CA SER A 289 6.12 24.41 20.99
C SER A 289 6.89 25.71 20.98
N LYS A 290 7.98 25.75 20.20
CA LYS A 290 8.83 26.93 20.04
C LYS A 290 8.09 28.01 19.25
N LEU A 291 7.39 27.63 18.18
CA LEU A 291 6.55 28.56 17.40
C LEU A 291 5.50 29.25 18.29
N TRP A 292 4.85 28.49 19.17
CA TRP A 292 3.81 29.01 20.05
C TRP A 292 4.35 29.88 21.17
N GLU A 293 5.49 29.51 21.75
CA GLU A 293 6.19 30.33 22.74
C GLU A 293 6.54 31.69 22.16
N TYR A 294 7.18 31.70 20.99
CA TYR A 294 7.60 32.90 20.28
C TYR A 294 6.42 33.81 19.94
N TYR A 295 5.32 33.24 19.45
CA TYR A 295 4.12 34.03 19.15
C TYR A 295 3.43 34.56 20.42
N SER A 296 3.39 33.75 21.48
CA SER A 296 2.82 34.18 22.76
C SER A 296 3.59 35.37 23.35
N GLU A 297 4.93 35.34 23.27
CA GLU A 297 5.78 36.47 23.65
C GLU A 297 5.45 37.72 22.81
N ALA A 298 5.39 37.58 21.48
CA ALA A 298 5.07 38.68 20.58
C ALA A 298 3.68 39.28 20.79
N ARG A 299 2.70 38.46 21.20
CA ARG A 299 1.34 38.91 21.53
C ARG A 299 1.29 39.71 22.83
N ASN A 300 2.16 39.40 23.80
CA ASN A 300 2.19 40.07 25.10
C ASN A 300 2.91 41.43 25.05
N GLY A 301 3.70 41.70 24.01
CA GLY A 301 4.32 43.00 23.76
C GLY A 301 5.43 42.97 22.73
N THR A 302 5.76 44.13 22.16
CA THR A 302 6.88 44.28 21.21
C THR A 302 8.18 44.54 21.97
N SER A 303 9.14 43.65 21.82
CA SER A 303 10.52 43.74 22.32
C SER A 303 11.50 43.33 21.20
N ASP A 304 12.78 43.66 21.35
CA ASP A 304 13.80 43.22 20.39
C ASP A 304 13.86 41.68 20.27
N SER A 305 13.62 40.97 21.39
CA SER A 305 13.51 39.51 21.41
C SER A 305 12.28 39.02 20.63
N SER A 306 11.10 39.61 20.86
CA SER A 306 9.88 39.16 20.21
C SER A 306 9.86 39.47 18.71
N VAL A 307 10.48 40.57 18.27
CA VAL A 307 10.71 40.87 16.85
C VAL A 307 11.62 39.82 16.20
N LYS A 308 12.73 39.46 16.87
CA LYS A 308 13.65 38.42 16.37
C LYS A 308 12.97 37.04 16.29
N ASN A 309 12.17 36.70 17.29
CA ASN A 309 11.41 35.44 17.34
C ASN A 309 10.36 35.37 16.23
N MET A 310 9.63 36.45 15.97
CA MET A 310 8.71 36.53 14.84
C MET A 310 9.42 36.47 13.48
N HIS A 311 10.62 37.05 13.35
CA HIS A 311 11.43 36.90 12.15
C HIS A 311 11.83 35.45 11.89
N GLU A 312 12.15 34.68 12.95
CA GLU A 312 12.44 33.25 12.84
C GLU A 312 11.21 32.45 12.34
N ILE A 313 10.01 32.76 12.84
CA ILE A 313 8.75 32.14 12.37
C ILE A 313 8.50 32.46 10.89
N VAL A 314 8.67 33.73 10.49
CA VAL A 314 8.47 34.14 9.09
C VAL A 314 9.47 33.44 8.17
N ASN A 315 10.74 33.36 8.56
CA ASN A 315 11.75 32.63 7.78
C ASN A 315 11.39 31.14 7.64
N TYR A 316 10.91 30.50 8.70
CA TYR A 316 10.44 29.12 8.65
C TYR A 316 9.31 28.93 7.62
N CYS A 317 8.25 29.73 7.70
CA CYS A 317 7.11 29.67 6.79
C CYS A 317 7.50 29.96 5.32
N VAL A 318 8.38 30.95 5.09
CA VAL A 318 8.89 31.28 3.74
C VAL A 318 9.71 30.13 3.16
N ILE A 319 10.56 29.47 3.95
CA ILE A 319 11.34 28.33 3.49
C ILE A 319 10.42 27.16 3.14
N ASP A 320 9.42 26.84 3.96
CA ASP A 320 8.50 25.73 3.66
C ASP A 320 7.73 25.98 2.35
N ALA A 321 7.21 27.20 2.12
CA ALA A 321 6.59 27.57 0.86
C ALA A 321 7.57 27.51 -0.33
N LEU A 322 8.80 28.01 -0.19
CA LEU A 322 9.83 27.97 -1.24
C LEU A 322 10.20 26.54 -1.61
N ARG A 323 10.42 25.66 -0.63
CA ARG A 323 10.75 24.25 -0.84
C ARG A 323 9.64 23.51 -1.60
N CYS A 324 8.38 23.85 -1.35
CA CYS A 324 7.25 23.33 -2.12
C CYS A 324 7.31 23.74 -3.60
N GLN A 325 7.67 24.99 -3.89
CA GLN A 325 7.83 25.48 -5.25
C GLN A 325 9.01 24.80 -5.97
N GLU A 326 10.16 24.68 -5.30
CA GLU A 326 11.35 24.00 -5.84
C GLU A 326 11.07 22.55 -6.22
N LEU A 327 10.28 21.83 -5.41
CA LEU A 327 9.83 20.47 -5.72
C LEU A 327 9.08 20.40 -7.05
N MET A 328 8.09 21.28 -7.23
CA MET A 328 7.27 21.33 -8.44
C MET A 328 8.10 21.69 -9.68
N VAL A 329 9.07 22.61 -9.53
CA VAL A 329 9.98 23.01 -10.61
C VAL A 329 10.96 21.87 -10.96
N LYS A 330 11.58 21.25 -9.95
CA LYS A 330 12.56 20.17 -10.11
C LYS A 330 11.98 18.98 -10.86
N ASN A 331 10.70 18.68 -10.64
CA ASN A 331 9.99 17.54 -11.26
C ASN A 331 9.11 17.95 -12.45
N ASN A 332 9.19 19.20 -12.93
CA ASN A 332 8.48 19.70 -14.11
C ASN A 332 6.95 19.51 -14.10
N VAL A 333 6.34 19.37 -12.92
CA VAL A 333 4.96 18.85 -12.76
C VAL A 333 3.91 19.69 -13.50
N ILE A 334 4.00 21.02 -13.40
CA ILE A 334 3.03 21.91 -14.04
C ILE A 334 3.11 21.76 -15.57
N ASN A 335 4.29 21.65 -16.16
CA ASN A 335 4.43 21.56 -17.60
C ASN A 335 3.91 20.23 -18.12
N ASP A 336 4.16 19.13 -17.41
CA ASP A 336 3.60 17.82 -17.73
C ASP A 336 2.06 17.85 -17.68
N TYR A 337 1.49 18.49 -16.66
CA TYR A 337 0.05 18.73 -16.58
C TYR A 337 -0.46 19.57 -17.77
N ARG A 338 0.26 20.60 -18.20
CA ARG A 338 -0.13 21.40 -19.38
C ARG A 338 -0.10 20.60 -20.67
N GLU A 339 0.91 19.75 -20.85
CA GLU A 339 1.02 18.88 -22.02
C GLU A 339 -0.15 17.90 -22.08
N VAL A 340 -0.46 17.24 -20.96
CA VAL A 340 -1.65 16.37 -20.84
C VAL A 340 -2.94 17.15 -21.11
N ALA A 341 -3.06 18.38 -20.61
CA ALA A 341 -4.22 19.24 -20.84
C ALA A 341 -4.40 19.57 -22.33
N SER A 342 -3.29 19.88 -23.01
CA SER A 342 -3.27 20.19 -24.44
C SER A 342 -3.65 18.98 -25.29
N ILE A 343 -3.03 17.82 -25.02
CA ILE A 343 -3.32 16.57 -25.74
C ILE A 343 -4.78 16.17 -25.57
N ALA A 344 -5.30 16.19 -24.34
CA ALA A 344 -6.65 15.72 -24.07
C ALA A 344 -7.74 16.78 -24.24
N HIS A 345 -7.43 18.00 -24.68
CA HIS A 345 -8.37 19.13 -24.80
C HIS A 345 -9.16 19.42 -23.51
N ILE A 346 -8.47 19.39 -22.37
CA ILE A 346 -9.03 19.63 -21.02
C ILE A 346 -8.31 20.79 -20.33
N SER A 347 -8.85 21.27 -19.21
CA SER A 347 -8.22 22.36 -18.46
C SER A 347 -7.04 21.86 -17.61
N LEU A 348 -6.13 22.76 -17.21
CA LEU A 348 -5.07 22.43 -16.25
C LEU A 348 -5.64 21.86 -14.94
N PHE A 349 -6.73 22.44 -14.44
CA PHE A 349 -7.48 21.92 -13.29
C PHE A 349 -7.87 20.44 -13.48
N ASP A 350 -8.32 20.07 -14.68
CA ASP A 350 -8.76 18.69 -14.93
C ASP A 350 -7.64 17.67 -14.86
N THR A 351 -6.42 18.09 -15.19
CA THR A 351 -5.26 17.20 -15.17
C THR A 351 -4.84 16.79 -13.77
N HIS A 352 -4.98 17.70 -12.80
CA HIS A 352 -4.69 17.43 -11.39
C HIS A 352 -5.82 16.65 -10.72
N TYR A 353 -7.08 17.09 -10.90
CA TYR A 353 -8.21 16.60 -10.10
C TYR A 353 -8.91 15.35 -10.62
N TYR A 354 -8.82 15.05 -11.93
CA TYR A 354 -9.56 13.92 -12.52
C TYR A 354 -8.65 12.81 -13.03
N ALA A 355 -9.18 11.58 -12.95
CA ALA A 355 -8.48 10.37 -13.33
C ALA A 355 -8.22 10.26 -14.85
N ILE A 356 -7.22 9.45 -15.22
CA ILE A 356 -6.79 9.22 -16.61
C ILE A 356 -7.94 8.82 -17.53
N GLY A 357 -8.90 8.01 -17.06
CA GLY A 357 -10.03 7.57 -17.88
C GLY A 357 -10.86 8.72 -18.47
N MET A 358 -11.04 9.81 -17.72
CA MET A 358 -11.73 11.01 -18.22
C MET A 358 -10.90 11.70 -19.32
N LYS A 359 -9.58 11.79 -19.13
CA LYS A 359 -8.64 12.41 -20.10
C LYS A 359 -8.65 11.65 -21.43
N VAL A 360 -8.57 10.32 -21.37
CA VAL A 360 -8.66 9.43 -22.53
C VAL A 360 -10.02 9.55 -23.22
N GLY A 361 -11.12 9.61 -22.44
CA GLY A 361 -12.46 9.80 -23.00
C GLY A 361 -12.61 11.12 -23.77
N ASN A 362 -12.02 12.22 -23.26
CA ASN A 362 -12.10 13.51 -23.94
C ASN A 362 -11.25 13.56 -25.22
N LEU A 363 -10.06 12.95 -25.20
CA LEU A 363 -9.22 12.77 -26.38
C LEU A 363 -9.93 11.93 -27.46
N LEU A 364 -10.48 10.77 -27.07
CA LEU A 364 -11.23 9.92 -27.99
C LEU A 364 -12.41 10.67 -28.61
N GLY A 365 -13.09 11.50 -27.82
CA GLY A 365 -14.18 12.32 -28.32
C GLY A 365 -13.76 13.41 -29.30
N ALA A 366 -12.55 13.97 -29.17
CA ALA A 366 -12.00 14.92 -30.14
C ALA A 366 -11.76 14.26 -31.50
N GLU A 367 -11.18 13.06 -31.49
CA GLU A 367 -10.89 12.30 -32.72
C GLU A 367 -12.16 11.74 -33.35
N ALA A 368 -13.08 11.20 -32.56
CA ALA A 368 -14.38 10.76 -33.04
C ALA A 368 -15.14 11.91 -33.72
N TRP A 369 -15.15 13.10 -33.12
CA TRP A 369 -15.77 14.29 -33.72
C TRP A 369 -15.13 14.71 -35.06
N ALA A 370 -13.81 14.60 -35.19
CA ALA A 370 -13.10 14.93 -36.42
C ALA A 370 -13.44 13.97 -37.58
N GLU A 371 -13.74 12.71 -37.25
CA GLU A 371 -14.09 11.64 -38.19
C GLU A 371 -15.61 11.48 -38.41
N ASP A 372 -16.44 12.38 -37.89
CA ASP A 372 -17.92 12.31 -37.95
C ASP A 372 -18.48 11.03 -37.27
N ILE A 373 -17.81 10.59 -36.20
CA ILE A 373 -18.16 9.44 -35.36
C ILE A 373 -18.74 9.94 -34.03
N LEU A 374 -19.86 9.33 -33.59
CA LEU A 374 -20.41 9.52 -32.26
C LEU A 374 -20.02 8.34 -31.37
N PHE A 375 -19.67 8.61 -30.10
CA PHE A 375 -19.39 7.58 -29.11
C PHE A 375 -20.34 7.70 -27.91
N SER A 376 -20.75 6.55 -27.38
CA SER A 376 -21.69 6.46 -26.26
C SER A 376 -21.00 6.80 -24.94
N MET A 377 -21.70 7.55 -24.09
CA MET A 377 -21.27 7.83 -22.71
C MET A 377 -21.92 6.89 -21.68
N LYS A 378 -22.73 5.92 -22.14
CA LYS A 378 -23.46 5.01 -21.27
C LYS A 378 -22.48 4.15 -20.46
N THR A 379 -22.49 4.31 -19.15
CA THR A 379 -21.82 3.39 -18.23
C THR A 379 -22.60 2.08 -18.18
N SER A 380 -21.96 0.94 -18.39
CA SER A 380 -22.65 -0.34 -18.22
C SER A 380 -22.87 -0.60 -16.73
N ASP A 381 -24.13 -0.68 -16.28
CA ASP A 381 -24.47 -1.03 -14.90
C ASP A 381 -24.09 -2.48 -14.55
N GLN A 382 -23.88 -3.31 -15.57
CA GLN A 382 -23.32 -4.65 -15.44
C GLN A 382 -21.81 -4.58 -15.32
N LYS A 383 -21.29 -4.53 -14.09
CA LYS A 383 -19.89 -4.90 -13.85
C LYS A 383 -19.72 -6.36 -14.23
N ALA A 384 -19.03 -6.61 -15.35
CA ALA A 384 -18.66 -7.96 -15.76
C ALA A 384 -17.94 -8.66 -14.58
N SER A 385 -18.58 -9.71 -14.04
CA SER A 385 -18.02 -10.50 -12.95
C SER A 385 -17.09 -11.57 -13.54
N GLY A 386 -15.80 -11.30 -13.49
CA GLY A 386 -14.76 -12.21 -13.99
C GLY A 386 -13.43 -11.50 -14.20
N LYS A 387 -12.33 -12.23 -14.06
CA LYS A 387 -11.00 -11.76 -14.49
C LYS A 387 -10.71 -12.37 -15.86
N PHE A 388 -10.31 -11.55 -16.82
CA PHE A 388 -9.77 -12.05 -18.08
C PHE A 388 -8.45 -12.80 -17.82
N PRO A 389 -8.15 -13.86 -18.59
CA PRO A 389 -6.82 -14.48 -18.55
C PRO A 389 -5.76 -13.40 -18.81
N GLY A 390 -4.79 -13.31 -17.90
CA GLY A 390 -3.66 -12.38 -18.03
C GLY A 390 -2.54 -12.95 -18.90
N ALA A 391 -1.39 -12.28 -18.90
CA ALA A 391 -0.19 -12.79 -19.54
C ALA A 391 0.31 -14.07 -18.86
N TYR A 392 0.82 -15.02 -19.65
CA TYR A 392 1.50 -16.21 -19.16
C TYR A 392 2.91 -15.85 -18.67
N VAL A 393 3.34 -16.47 -17.56
CA VAL A 393 4.64 -16.22 -16.94
C VAL A 393 5.33 -17.56 -16.78
N PHE A 394 6.47 -17.70 -17.44
CA PHE A 394 7.24 -18.93 -17.42
C PHE A 394 7.80 -19.23 -16.00
N PRO A 395 8.04 -20.51 -15.65
CA PRO A 395 8.76 -20.88 -14.43
C PRO A 395 10.26 -20.59 -14.53
N PRO A 396 10.88 -19.85 -13.59
CA PRO A 396 12.32 -19.59 -13.63
C PRO A 396 13.15 -20.80 -13.18
N GLU A 397 14.36 -20.90 -13.72
CA GLU A 397 15.42 -21.70 -13.10
C GLU A 397 16.00 -20.92 -11.92
N LYS A 398 15.66 -21.36 -10.71
CA LYS A 398 16.00 -20.63 -9.49
C LYS A 398 17.44 -20.89 -9.06
N GLY A 399 18.02 -19.89 -8.40
CA GLY A 399 19.39 -19.93 -7.89
C GLY A 399 20.21 -18.74 -8.39
N LEU A 400 21.47 -18.71 -7.96
CA LEU A 400 22.48 -17.76 -8.43
C LEU A 400 23.12 -18.28 -9.72
N GLU A 401 23.01 -17.50 -10.79
CA GLU A 401 23.73 -17.69 -12.05
C GLU A 401 24.89 -16.69 -12.12
N ASN A 402 26.10 -17.21 -11.92
CA ASN A 402 27.36 -16.46 -11.96
C ASN A 402 28.38 -17.06 -12.93
N LYS A 403 27.94 -17.98 -13.80
CA LYS A 403 28.77 -18.65 -14.79
C LYS A 403 28.58 -18.05 -16.18
N ARG A 404 27.36 -17.66 -16.53
CA ARG A 404 27.01 -17.10 -17.85
C ARG A 404 26.11 -15.87 -17.76
N PRO A 405 26.31 -14.85 -18.63
CA PRO A 405 25.40 -13.71 -18.72
C PRO A 405 23.99 -14.12 -19.19
N VAL A 406 22.98 -13.43 -18.65
CA VAL A 406 21.56 -13.65 -18.98
C VAL A 406 21.01 -12.38 -19.61
N THR A 407 20.17 -12.50 -20.63
CA THR A 407 19.72 -11.32 -21.39
C THR A 407 18.26 -11.45 -21.84
N GLY A 408 17.61 -10.31 -22.05
CA GLY A 408 16.24 -10.21 -22.53
C GLY A 408 16.14 -9.38 -23.80
N LEU A 409 15.42 -9.92 -24.80
CA LEU A 409 14.76 -9.08 -25.79
C LEU A 409 13.31 -8.89 -25.33
N ASP A 410 12.87 -7.64 -25.28
CA ASP A 410 11.48 -7.28 -25.03
C ASP A 410 10.83 -6.67 -26.28
N PHE A 411 9.52 -6.69 -26.40
CA PHE A 411 8.81 -5.92 -27.40
C PHE A 411 8.74 -4.45 -27.02
N ALA A 412 9.12 -3.58 -27.95
CA ALA A 412 8.88 -2.15 -27.80
C ALA A 412 7.35 -1.88 -27.82
N PHE A 413 6.79 -1.51 -26.67
CA PHE A 413 5.36 -1.20 -26.49
C PHE A 413 4.42 -2.31 -26.98
N LEU A 414 4.56 -3.53 -26.43
CA LEU A 414 3.84 -4.72 -26.90
C LEU A 414 2.36 -4.50 -27.25
N TYR A 415 1.52 -4.05 -26.31
CA TYR A 415 0.07 -3.92 -26.57
C TYR A 415 -0.27 -2.80 -27.56
N PRO A 416 0.26 -1.56 -27.43
CA PRO A 416 0.07 -0.56 -28.47
C PRO A 416 0.53 -1.07 -29.85
N SER A 417 1.66 -1.76 -29.92
CA SER A 417 2.21 -2.32 -31.16
C SER A 417 1.33 -3.42 -31.74
N ILE A 418 0.71 -4.27 -30.91
CA ILE A 418 -0.31 -5.25 -31.34
C ILE A 418 -1.57 -4.54 -31.84
N ILE A 419 -2.07 -3.54 -31.12
CA ILE A 419 -3.24 -2.75 -31.50
C ILE A 419 -3.05 -2.14 -32.88
N MET A 420 -1.89 -1.53 -33.12
CA MET A 420 -1.53 -0.95 -34.43
C MET A 420 -1.36 -2.02 -35.51
N THR A 421 -0.61 -3.10 -35.21
CA THR A 421 -0.28 -4.14 -36.19
C THR A 421 -1.52 -4.90 -36.67
N TYR A 422 -2.47 -5.15 -35.78
CA TYR A 422 -3.68 -5.91 -36.07
C TYR A 422 -4.93 -5.03 -36.21
N ASN A 423 -4.77 -3.71 -36.16
CA ASN A 423 -5.86 -2.75 -36.34
C ASN A 423 -7.03 -2.99 -35.35
N LEU A 424 -6.68 -3.21 -34.08
CA LEU A 424 -7.66 -3.48 -33.02
C LEU A 424 -8.36 -2.18 -32.62
N SER A 425 -9.59 -1.98 -33.09
CA SER A 425 -10.42 -0.86 -32.68
C SER A 425 -11.90 -1.20 -32.74
N SER A 426 -12.72 -0.48 -31.97
CA SER A 426 -14.17 -0.73 -31.85
C SER A 426 -14.89 -0.64 -33.20
N GLU A 427 -14.52 0.31 -34.05
CA GLU A 427 -15.11 0.52 -35.38
C GLU A 427 -14.61 -0.47 -36.45
N LYS A 428 -13.63 -1.31 -36.11
CA LYS A 428 -13.05 -2.34 -36.99
C LYS A 428 -13.38 -3.75 -36.56
N MET A 429 -14.02 -3.89 -35.41
CA MET A 429 -14.35 -5.18 -34.84
C MET A 429 -15.63 -5.69 -35.48
N VAL A 430 -15.55 -6.89 -36.03
CA VAL A 430 -16.66 -7.65 -36.60
C VAL A 430 -16.96 -8.78 -35.62
N SER A 431 -18.19 -8.85 -35.11
CA SER A 431 -18.58 -9.82 -34.09
C SER A 431 -19.38 -11.00 -34.64
N THR A 432 -19.70 -11.00 -35.94
CA THR A 432 -20.52 -12.04 -36.57
C THR A 432 -19.81 -12.72 -37.74
N LEU A 433 -20.06 -14.01 -37.92
CA LEU A 433 -19.47 -14.79 -39.01
C LEU A 433 -20.01 -14.35 -40.38
N LEU A 434 -21.30 -13.98 -40.45
CA LEU A 434 -21.95 -13.52 -41.68
C LEU A 434 -21.27 -12.27 -42.25
N GLU A 435 -21.03 -11.27 -41.39
CA GLU A 435 -20.36 -10.03 -41.78
C GLU A 435 -18.88 -10.27 -42.16
N ALA A 436 -18.21 -11.19 -41.47
CA ALA A 436 -16.85 -11.60 -41.82
C ALA A 436 -16.80 -12.29 -43.21
N ASP A 437 -17.78 -13.14 -43.53
CA ASP A 437 -17.88 -13.82 -44.83
C ASP A 437 -18.19 -12.83 -45.97
N GLU A 438 -19.03 -11.83 -45.72
CA GLU A 438 -19.29 -10.72 -46.65
C GLU A 438 -18.03 -9.92 -46.96
N LEU A 439 -17.29 -9.48 -45.93
CA LEU A 439 -16.04 -8.76 -46.10
C LEU A 439 -14.97 -9.60 -46.81
N GLY A 440 -14.96 -10.91 -46.57
CA GLY A 440 -14.10 -11.85 -47.29
C GLY A 440 -14.40 -11.89 -48.79
N ARG A 441 -15.69 -11.88 -49.17
CA ARG A 441 -16.13 -11.78 -50.59
C ARG A 441 -15.75 -10.45 -51.23
N GLU A 442 -15.60 -9.38 -50.45
CA GLU A 442 -15.10 -8.07 -50.89
C GLU A 442 -13.56 -7.99 -50.96
N ASN A 443 -12.85 -9.12 -50.88
CA ASN A 443 -11.38 -9.21 -50.86
C ASN A 443 -10.73 -8.44 -49.69
N LYS A 444 -11.44 -8.24 -48.56
CA LYS A 444 -10.83 -7.70 -47.34
C LYS A 444 -10.10 -8.82 -46.60
N VAL A 445 -8.89 -8.52 -46.11
CA VAL A 445 -8.13 -9.46 -45.30
C VAL A 445 -8.55 -9.29 -43.84
N LEU A 446 -9.01 -10.36 -43.20
CA LEU A 446 -9.49 -10.35 -41.82
C LEU A 446 -8.52 -11.08 -40.87
N HIS A 447 -8.37 -10.56 -39.66
CA HIS A 447 -7.69 -11.21 -38.56
C HIS A 447 -8.72 -11.81 -37.60
N ASN A 448 -8.67 -13.12 -37.40
CA ASN A 448 -9.55 -13.83 -36.46
C ASN A 448 -8.99 -13.72 -35.03
N ILE A 449 -9.84 -13.34 -34.08
CA ILE A 449 -9.59 -13.29 -32.66
C ILE A 449 -10.47 -14.33 -31.98
N LYS A 450 -9.86 -15.31 -31.32
CA LYS A 450 -10.57 -16.38 -30.63
C LYS A 450 -9.96 -16.65 -29.26
N PHE A 451 -10.77 -16.54 -28.21
CA PHE A 451 -10.38 -16.86 -26.84
C PHE A 451 -11.59 -17.38 -26.03
N LYS A 452 -11.37 -17.92 -24.84
CA LYS A 452 -12.46 -18.31 -23.93
C LYS A 452 -12.69 -17.24 -22.87
N TYR A 453 -13.93 -16.87 -22.62
CA TYR A 453 -14.36 -16.00 -21.52
C TYR A 453 -15.42 -16.72 -20.68
N ASN A 454 -15.16 -16.92 -19.38
CA ASN A 454 -16.00 -17.75 -18.50
C ASN A 454 -16.33 -19.14 -19.09
N GLY A 455 -15.35 -19.78 -19.73
CA GLY A 455 -15.51 -21.07 -20.41
C GLY A 455 -16.14 -21.00 -21.80
N ASN A 456 -16.78 -19.87 -22.16
CA ASN A 456 -17.45 -19.69 -23.44
C ASN A 456 -16.47 -19.21 -24.52
N PRO A 457 -16.46 -19.81 -25.72
CA PRO A 457 -15.62 -19.35 -26.82
C PRO A 457 -16.16 -18.02 -27.37
N ILE A 458 -15.35 -16.97 -27.27
CA ILE A 458 -15.56 -15.69 -27.94
C ILE A 458 -14.82 -15.71 -29.28
N ARG A 459 -15.48 -15.22 -30.33
CA ARG A 459 -14.90 -15.03 -31.66
C ARG A 459 -15.21 -13.61 -32.14
N ALA A 460 -14.21 -12.97 -32.71
CA ALA A 460 -14.33 -11.70 -33.39
C ALA A 460 -13.33 -11.65 -34.55
N TRP A 461 -13.52 -10.70 -35.45
CA TRP A 461 -12.60 -10.44 -36.55
C TRP A 461 -12.25 -8.96 -36.58
N THR A 462 -11.08 -8.62 -37.12
CA THR A 462 -10.69 -7.23 -37.40
C THR A 462 -10.21 -7.13 -38.84
N ILE A 463 -10.49 -5.99 -39.48
CA ILE A 463 -10.11 -5.76 -40.88
C ILE A 463 -8.64 -5.28 -40.92
N ARG A 464 -7.80 -5.97 -41.69
CA ARG A 464 -6.39 -5.59 -41.92
C ARG A 464 -6.29 -4.35 -42.81
N HIS A 465 -5.34 -3.47 -42.51
CA HIS A 465 -4.92 -2.39 -43.43
C HIS A 465 -3.51 -2.66 -43.98
N GLY A 466 -3.21 -2.11 -45.17
CA GLY A 466 -1.91 -2.25 -45.84
C GLY A 466 -0.80 -1.33 -45.33
N ASN A 467 -0.94 -0.77 -44.11
CA ASN A 467 0.05 0.07 -43.43
C ASN A 467 0.72 1.16 -44.31
N LYS A 468 -0.07 1.93 -45.07
CA LYS A 468 0.41 3.17 -45.70
C LYS A 468 -0.05 4.38 -44.86
N PRO A 469 0.88 5.15 -44.27
CA PRO A 469 0.61 6.55 -43.91
C PRO A 469 0.44 7.32 -45.23
N ASP A 470 -0.51 8.23 -45.30
CA ASP A 470 -0.78 9.10 -46.45
C ASP A 470 -1.33 8.44 -47.74
N GLN A 471 -2.66 8.43 -47.83
CA GLN A 471 -3.31 8.98 -49.03
C GLN A 471 -4.30 10.06 -48.61
N LYS A 472 -3.79 11.28 -48.36
CA LYS A 472 -4.58 12.49 -48.56
C LYS A 472 -4.93 12.56 -50.05
N GLY A 473 -6.18 12.24 -50.37
CA GLY A 473 -6.78 12.52 -51.68
C GLY A 473 -7.27 11.28 -52.42
N THR A 474 -8.54 10.95 -52.20
CA THR A 474 -9.51 10.70 -53.29
C THR A 474 -10.92 10.91 -52.72
N LYS A 475 -11.46 12.12 -52.92
CA LYS A 475 -12.90 12.39 -52.75
C LYS A 475 -13.64 11.78 -53.95
N LYS A 476 -14.21 10.58 -53.76
CA LYS A 476 -15.53 10.09 -54.25
C LYS A 476 -15.53 8.56 -54.38
N ALA A 477 -16.67 8.00 -53.98
CA ALA A 477 -17.20 6.66 -54.24
C ALA A 477 -16.63 5.47 -53.41
N SER A 478 -17.56 4.78 -52.73
CA SER A 478 -17.44 3.56 -51.90
C SER A 478 -16.63 3.69 -50.60
N ARG A 479 -17.31 3.43 -49.47
CA ARG A 479 -16.85 3.60 -48.08
C ARG A 479 -15.47 2.96 -47.85
N LYS A 480 -14.45 3.81 -47.67
CA LYS A 480 -13.15 3.45 -47.08
C LYS A 480 -13.17 3.95 -45.63
N PHE A 481 -13.05 3.04 -44.67
CA PHE A 481 -13.07 3.40 -43.25
C PHE A 481 -11.62 3.64 -42.75
N PRO A 482 -11.28 4.81 -42.19
CA PRO A 482 -9.94 5.10 -41.63
C PRO A 482 -9.61 4.12 -40.49
N GLY A 483 -8.38 3.59 -40.45
CA GLY A 483 -7.91 2.57 -39.49
C GLY A 483 -7.97 3.00 -38.01
N ALA A 484 -7.55 2.12 -37.10
CA ALA A 484 -7.28 2.46 -35.70
C ALA A 484 -6.24 3.60 -35.67
N TYR A 485 -6.65 4.78 -35.20
CA TYR A 485 -5.78 5.94 -35.12
C TYR A 485 -5.02 5.92 -33.80
N VAL A 486 -3.75 5.52 -33.85
CA VAL A 486 -2.80 5.70 -32.76
C VAL A 486 -1.94 6.89 -33.14
N PHE A 487 -1.89 7.92 -32.27
CA PHE A 487 -1.03 9.07 -32.50
C PHE A 487 0.41 8.59 -32.76
N PRO A 488 1.02 8.92 -33.91
CA PRO A 488 2.42 8.63 -34.11
C PRO A 488 3.22 9.37 -33.03
N PRO A 489 4.21 8.72 -32.38
CA PRO A 489 5.08 9.42 -31.46
C PRO A 489 5.75 10.57 -32.22
N VAL A 490 5.58 11.80 -31.72
CA VAL A 490 6.24 12.97 -32.30
C VAL A 490 7.73 12.86 -31.98
N LYS A 491 8.50 12.27 -32.90
CA LYS A 491 9.97 12.31 -32.85
C LYS A 491 10.41 13.76 -33.08
N GLY A 492 11.07 14.36 -32.08
CA GLY A 492 11.75 15.65 -32.25
C GLY A 492 11.20 16.83 -31.44
N LEU A 493 10.37 16.64 -30.40
CA LEU A 493 10.25 17.66 -29.35
C LEU A 493 11.57 17.66 -28.56
N GLU A 494 12.38 18.69 -28.78
CA GLU A 494 13.74 18.85 -28.26
C GLU A 494 13.91 18.49 -26.77
N ASN A 495 14.59 17.38 -26.51
CA ASN A 495 15.76 17.23 -25.63
C ASN A 495 16.05 18.32 -24.56
N LYS A 496 15.10 18.68 -23.70
CA LYS A 496 15.42 19.40 -22.45
C LYS A 496 14.67 18.97 -21.21
N ARG A 497 13.62 18.13 -21.28
CA ARG A 497 12.83 17.76 -20.09
C ARG A 497 12.29 16.33 -20.20
N PRO A 498 12.39 15.51 -19.13
CA PRO A 498 11.72 14.22 -19.09
C PRO A 498 10.21 14.46 -19.05
N VAL A 499 9.50 14.00 -20.08
CA VAL A 499 8.03 13.93 -20.09
C VAL A 499 7.64 12.73 -19.24
N THR A 500 6.81 12.92 -18.21
CA THR A 500 6.16 11.77 -17.55
C THR A 500 5.25 11.10 -18.58
N GLY A 501 5.72 9.98 -19.14
CA GLY A 501 4.95 9.20 -20.10
C GLY A 501 3.60 8.84 -19.49
N LEU A 502 2.51 9.07 -20.25
CA LEU A 502 1.27 8.33 -20.04
C LEU A 502 1.63 6.85 -20.22
N ASP A 503 1.89 6.18 -19.11
CA ASP A 503 2.43 4.85 -19.08
C ASP A 503 1.40 3.85 -19.63
N PHE A 504 1.52 3.55 -20.92
CA PHE A 504 0.97 2.33 -21.52
C PHE A 504 1.98 1.17 -21.43
N ALA A 505 3.16 1.40 -20.84
CA ALA A 505 4.25 0.46 -20.73
C ALA A 505 4.18 -0.30 -19.40
N SER A 506 3.31 -1.29 -19.36
CA SER A 506 3.61 -2.45 -18.52
C SER A 506 2.71 -3.62 -18.89
N LEU A 507 3.19 -4.54 -19.75
CA LEU A 507 3.26 -5.94 -19.35
C LEU A 507 4.46 -6.66 -20.02
N TYR A 508 5.23 -7.32 -19.15
CA TYR A 508 6.15 -8.46 -19.33
C TYR A 508 6.64 -8.83 -20.75
N PRO A 509 7.95 -8.75 -20.97
CA PRO A 509 8.71 -9.84 -21.59
C PRO A 509 8.95 -10.96 -20.56
N SER A 510 9.09 -12.20 -21.02
CA SER A 510 10.19 -13.10 -20.58
C SER A 510 9.97 -14.56 -21.03
N ILE A 511 10.34 -14.89 -22.27
CA ILE A 511 10.64 -16.30 -22.61
C ILE A 511 12.13 -16.59 -22.33
N ILE A 512 13.02 -15.66 -22.71
CA ILE A 512 14.47 -15.84 -22.67
C ILE A 512 15.04 -15.67 -21.25
N MET A 513 14.65 -14.59 -20.56
CA MET A 513 15.07 -14.32 -19.17
C MET A 513 14.53 -15.34 -18.16
N THR A 514 13.38 -15.95 -18.44
CA THR A 514 12.79 -16.92 -17.51
C THR A 514 13.45 -18.28 -17.58
N TYR A 515 14.00 -18.66 -18.73
CA TYR A 515 14.56 -20.01 -18.93
C TYR A 515 16.08 -20.04 -19.02
N ASN A 516 16.78 -18.95 -18.69
CA ASN A 516 18.24 -18.89 -18.77
C ASN A 516 18.74 -19.28 -20.19
N LEU A 517 18.03 -18.83 -21.25
CA LEU A 517 18.31 -19.28 -22.62
C LEU A 517 19.54 -18.55 -23.18
N SER A 518 20.66 -19.28 -23.31
CA SER A 518 21.85 -18.82 -24.05
C SER A 518 21.58 -18.81 -25.56
N PRO A 519 22.03 -17.77 -26.30
CA PRO A 519 21.89 -17.69 -27.76
C PRO A 519 22.57 -18.84 -28.53
N GLU A 520 23.48 -19.58 -27.90
CA GLU A 520 24.34 -20.58 -28.53
C GLU A 520 23.69 -21.97 -28.73
N LYS A 521 22.51 -22.21 -28.16
CA LYS A 521 21.83 -23.52 -28.17
C LYS A 521 20.57 -23.55 -29.04
N MET A 522 20.44 -22.60 -29.97
CA MET A 522 19.40 -22.62 -31.00
C MET A 522 19.75 -23.63 -32.08
N VAL A 523 18.91 -24.65 -32.25
CA VAL A 523 19.10 -25.70 -33.24
C VAL A 523 18.19 -25.42 -34.43
N SER A 524 18.79 -25.22 -35.59
CA SER A 524 18.09 -24.81 -36.82
C SER A 524 17.63 -25.98 -37.70
N THR A 525 18.00 -27.23 -37.39
CA THR A 525 17.73 -28.40 -38.23
C THR A 525 17.16 -29.60 -37.46
N LEU A 526 16.30 -30.39 -38.12
CA LEU A 526 15.67 -31.60 -37.53
C LEU A 526 16.70 -32.68 -37.15
N SER A 527 17.75 -32.83 -37.96
CA SER A 527 18.79 -33.86 -37.77
C SER A 527 19.59 -33.66 -36.49
N GLU A 528 19.93 -32.40 -36.17
CA GLU A 528 20.64 -32.05 -34.94
C GLU A 528 19.73 -32.21 -33.71
N ALA A 529 18.44 -31.88 -33.82
CA ALA A 529 17.47 -32.07 -32.75
C ALA A 529 17.27 -33.56 -32.40
N ASP A 530 17.20 -34.45 -33.40
CA ASP A 530 17.06 -35.89 -33.22
C ASP A 530 18.32 -36.56 -32.62
N GLU A 531 19.51 -35.99 -32.85
CA GLU A 531 20.75 -36.41 -32.16
C GLU A 531 20.75 -35.97 -30.69
N LEU A 532 20.33 -34.73 -30.41
CA LEU A 532 20.29 -34.17 -29.06
C LEU A 532 19.22 -34.83 -28.17
N GLU A 533 18.08 -35.27 -28.73
CA GLU A 533 17.10 -36.10 -28.02
C GLU A 533 17.63 -37.50 -27.70
N ARG A 534 18.41 -38.11 -28.60
CA ARG A 534 19.10 -39.40 -28.34
C ARG A 534 20.17 -39.29 -27.25
N GLU A 535 20.70 -38.10 -26.99
CA GLU A 535 21.59 -37.78 -25.87
C GLU A 535 20.87 -37.49 -24.53
N ASN A 536 19.54 -37.71 -24.44
CA ASN A 536 18.70 -37.37 -23.27
C ASN A 536 18.67 -35.87 -22.90
N LYS A 537 18.83 -34.95 -23.86
CA LYS A 537 18.66 -33.50 -23.61
C LYS A 537 17.19 -33.08 -23.74
N VAL A 538 16.74 -32.18 -22.86
CA VAL A 538 15.37 -31.64 -22.88
C VAL A 538 15.29 -30.49 -23.89
N LEU A 539 14.56 -30.69 -24.99
CA LEU A 539 14.33 -29.67 -26.02
C LEU A 539 13.00 -28.94 -25.81
N HIS A 540 13.00 -27.62 -25.96
CA HIS A 540 11.81 -26.81 -26.10
C HIS A 540 11.50 -26.61 -27.59
N ASN A 541 10.44 -27.27 -28.06
CA ASN A 541 9.97 -27.20 -29.44
C ASN A 541 9.08 -25.97 -29.65
N ILE A 542 9.49 -25.11 -30.58
CA ILE A 542 8.70 -24.00 -31.12
C ILE A 542 8.21 -24.45 -32.50
N GLU A 543 6.97 -24.94 -32.56
CA GLU A 543 6.35 -25.39 -33.81
C GLU A 543 5.33 -24.37 -34.31
N PHE A 544 5.49 -23.91 -35.55
CA PHE A 544 4.47 -23.13 -36.25
C PHE A 544 4.42 -23.47 -37.73
N LYS A 545 3.22 -23.44 -38.32
CA LYS A 545 3.02 -23.79 -39.73
C LYS A 545 3.36 -22.61 -40.66
N TYR A 546 4.09 -22.87 -41.74
CA TYR A 546 4.44 -21.97 -42.83
C TYR A 546 4.13 -22.61 -44.18
N ASN A 547 3.30 -21.97 -45.01
CA ASN A 547 2.85 -22.50 -46.31
C ASN A 547 2.32 -23.96 -46.26
N GLY A 548 1.59 -24.32 -45.20
CA GLY A 548 1.08 -25.69 -45.00
C GLY A 548 2.10 -26.67 -44.41
N ASN A 549 3.38 -26.30 -44.34
CA ASN A 549 4.44 -27.12 -43.78
C ASN A 549 4.71 -26.72 -42.31
N PRO A 550 4.80 -27.67 -41.36
CA PRO A 550 5.24 -27.37 -40.01
C PRO A 550 6.72 -26.96 -40.02
N ILE A 551 7.02 -25.73 -39.61
CA ILE A 551 8.38 -25.31 -39.28
C ILE A 551 8.55 -25.48 -37.77
N ARG A 552 9.64 -26.14 -37.40
CA ARG A 552 10.01 -26.45 -36.03
C ARG A 552 11.38 -25.83 -35.76
N ALA A 553 11.50 -25.15 -34.63
CA ALA A 553 12.78 -24.71 -34.08
C ALA A 553 12.91 -25.29 -32.67
N TRP A 554 14.10 -25.77 -32.30
CA TRP A 554 14.35 -26.34 -30.99
C TRP A 554 15.34 -25.47 -30.23
N THR A 555 15.06 -25.24 -28.96
CA THR A 555 16.02 -24.65 -28.02
C THR A 555 16.37 -25.70 -26.97
N ILE A 556 17.65 -25.92 -26.69
CA ILE A 556 18.08 -26.86 -25.65
C ILE A 556 17.88 -26.19 -24.29
N ARG A 557 17.12 -26.82 -23.40
CA ARG A 557 16.95 -26.35 -22.02
C ARG A 557 18.26 -26.55 -21.24
N HIS A 558 18.73 -25.52 -20.55
CA HIS A 558 19.91 -25.64 -19.70
C HIS A 558 19.63 -26.64 -18.57
N GLY A 559 20.60 -27.49 -18.28
CA GLY A 559 20.49 -28.50 -17.23
C GLY A 559 21.66 -28.44 -16.28
N ASN A 560 22.18 -27.25 -15.96
CA ASN A 560 23.29 -27.03 -15.01
C ASN A 560 24.36 -28.17 -14.97
N LYS A 561 24.72 -28.72 -16.13
CA LYS A 561 25.78 -29.71 -16.27
C LYS A 561 27.01 -28.98 -16.80
N PRO A 562 28.16 -29.03 -16.10
CA PRO A 562 29.33 -28.21 -16.39
C PRO A 562 30.11 -28.59 -17.67
N ASP A 563 29.68 -29.59 -18.44
CA ASP A 563 30.57 -30.29 -19.37
C ASP A 563 30.21 -30.15 -20.87
N GLN A 564 29.70 -29.01 -21.35
CA GLN A 564 29.64 -28.75 -22.80
C GLN A 564 30.28 -27.41 -23.17
N LYS A 565 31.29 -27.47 -24.05
CA LYS A 565 31.99 -26.32 -24.65
C LYS A 565 30.98 -25.35 -25.27
N ASP A 566 30.93 -24.13 -24.74
CA ASP A 566 30.17 -23.01 -25.31
C ASP A 566 31.04 -22.32 -26.37
N SER A 567 30.67 -22.48 -27.65
CA SER A 567 31.50 -22.06 -28.79
C SER A 567 31.80 -20.55 -28.84
N CYS A 568 30.94 -19.68 -28.31
CA CYS A 568 31.16 -18.23 -28.37
C CYS A 568 32.02 -17.69 -27.23
N TYR A 569 32.17 -18.46 -26.14
CA TYR A 569 33.06 -18.13 -25.04
C TYR A 569 34.36 -18.94 -25.05
N GLU A 570 34.48 -19.97 -25.90
CA GLU A 570 35.62 -20.91 -25.94
C GLU A 570 36.98 -20.21 -25.95
N LYS A 571 37.13 -19.12 -26.70
CA LYS A 571 38.36 -18.31 -26.72
C LYS A 571 38.74 -17.78 -25.32
N TYR A 572 37.75 -17.26 -24.59
CA TYR A 572 37.95 -16.66 -23.26
C TYR A 572 37.99 -17.72 -22.15
N ASP A 573 37.22 -18.81 -22.30
CA ASP A 573 37.22 -19.96 -21.41
C ASP A 573 38.60 -20.63 -21.39
N LEU A 574 39.25 -20.76 -22.56
CA LEU A 574 40.63 -21.27 -22.68
C LEU A 574 41.65 -20.32 -22.02
N ALA A 575 41.54 -19.01 -22.29
CA ALA A 575 42.45 -18.01 -21.72
C ALA A 575 42.37 -17.91 -20.19
N TYR A 576 41.16 -18.09 -19.62
CA TYR A 576 40.94 -18.04 -18.18
C TYR A 576 41.25 -19.38 -17.48
N ASN A 577 40.75 -20.52 -18.00
CA ASN A 577 40.85 -21.82 -17.31
C ASN A 577 42.14 -22.59 -17.62
N ASP A 578 42.54 -22.70 -18.89
CA ASP A 578 43.68 -23.53 -19.33
C ASP A 578 44.99 -22.74 -19.43
N GLY A 579 44.91 -21.41 -19.57
CA GLY A 579 46.04 -20.48 -19.65
C GLY A 579 46.65 -20.01 -18.31
N LYS A 580 46.35 -20.66 -17.17
CA LYS A 580 46.79 -20.22 -15.82
C LYS A 580 46.53 -18.73 -15.52
N GLY A 581 45.40 -18.16 -15.98
CA GLY A 581 45.02 -16.78 -15.68
C GLY A 581 45.73 -15.72 -16.51
N GLU A 582 45.88 -15.92 -17.82
CA GLU A 582 46.35 -14.88 -18.76
C GLU A 582 45.47 -13.61 -18.71
N ILE A 583 44.21 -13.74 -18.30
CA ILE A 583 43.27 -12.64 -18.09
C ILE A 583 42.66 -12.72 -16.69
N SER A 584 42.38 -11.56 -16.09
CA SER A 584 41.70 -11.45 -14.80
C SER A 584 40.22 -11.88 -14.89
N LYS A 585 39.60 -12.19 -13.74
CA LYS A 585 38.17 -12.54 -13.68
C LYS A 585 37.28 -11.40 -14.21
N LEU A 586 37.66 -10.14 -13.94
CA LEU A 586 36.95 -8.96 -14.43
C LEU A 586 37.04 -8.85 -15.96
N GLU A 587 38.21 -9.07 -16.54
CA GLU A 587 38.38 -9.07 -18.00
C GLU A 587 37.59 -10.21 -18.65
N TYR A 588 37.65 -11.42 -18.08
CA TYR A 588 36.87 -12.57 -18.54
C TYR A 588 35.36 -12.27 -18.54
N TRP A 589 34.82 -11.76 -17.42
CA TRP A 589 33.41 -11.40 -17.30
C TRP A 589 33.01 -10.26 -18.26
N THR A 590 33.87 -9.26 -18.43
CA THR A 590 33.66 -8.14 -19.35
C THR A 590 33.53 -8.61 -20.80
N GLU A 591 34.43 -9.49 -21.25
CA GLU A 591 34.40 -10.00 -22.62
C GLU A 591 33.22 -10.95 -22.88
N MET A 592 32.79 -11.72 -21.87
CA MET A 592 31.54 -12.50 -21.96
C MET A 592 30.34 -11.57 -22.20
N VAL A 593 30.17 -10.53 -21.37
CA VAL A 593 29.04 -9.58 -21.49
C VAL A 593 29.03 -8.89 -22.86
N LYS A 594 30.18 -8.38 -23.34
CA LYS A 594 30.26 -7.76 -24.68
C LYS A 594 29.88 -8.72 -25.79
N THR A 595 30.34 -9.98 -25.70
CA THR A 595 30.01 -11.02 -26.67
C THR A 595 28.51 -11.29 -26.66
N THR A 596 27.90 -11.41 -25.49
CA THR A 596 26.45 -11.57 -25.34
C THR A 596 25.68 -10.40 -25.96
N MET A 597 26.07 -9.16 -25.67
CA MET A 597 25.46 -7.95 -26.25
C MET A 597 25.46 -7.98 -27.79
N GLY A 598 26.60 -8.30 -28.41
CA GLY A 598 26.72 -8.37 -29.86
C GLY A 598 25.88 -9.48 -30.51
N VAL A 599 25.84 -10.67 -29.89
CA VAL A 599 25.01 -11.78 -30.38
C VAL A 599 23.52 -11.45 -30.28
N MET A 600 23.11 -10.79 -29.19
CA MET A 600 21.71 -10.39 -28.99
C MET A 600 21.26 -9.30 -29.94
N GLU A 601 22.12 -8.35 -30.28
CA GLU A 601 21.81 -7.36 -31.29
C GLU A 601 21.50 -8.01 -32.64
N LYS A 602 22.32 -9.00 -33.05
CA LYS A 602 22.09 -9.76 -34.28
C LYS A 602 20.75 -10.49 -34.24
N LEU A 603 20.48 -11.22 -33.15
CA LEU A 603 19.22 -11.94 -32.98
C LEU A 603 18.00 -10.99 -33.01
N ARG A 604 18.08 -9.83 -32.35
CA ARG A 604 17.04 -8.79 -32.38
C ARG A 604 16.74 -8.37 -33.81
N ASN A 605 17.77 -8.11 -34.61
CA ASN A 605 17.62 -7.68 -36.00
C ASN A 605 17.00 -8.77 -36.88
N ASP A 606 17.38 -10.03 -36.68
CA ASP A 606 16.83 -11.18 -37.38
C ASP A 606 15.35 -11.40 -37.02
N VAL A 607 15.01 -11.35 -35.73
CA VAL A 607 13.62 -11.45 -35.24
C VAL A 607 12.77 -10.29 -35.76
N ASN A 608 13.29 -9.06 -35.75
CA ASN A 608 12.58 -7.89 -36.29
C ASN A 608 12.34 -8.01 -37.80
N THR A 609 13.32 -8.53 -38.54
CA THR A 609 13.15 -8.83 -39.97
C THR A 609 12.05 -9.86 -40.20
N PHE A 610 12.04 -10.93 -39.40
CA PHE A 610 10.98 -11.95 -39.43
C PHE A 610 9.61 -11.37 -39.08
N LEU A 611 9.49 -10.59 -37.99
CA LEU A 611 8.25 -9.95 -37.57
C LEU A 611 7.72 -9.01 -38.65
N ARG A 612 8.60 -8.22 -39.28
CA ARG A 612 8.24 -7.36 -40.40
C ARG A 612 7.70 -8.16 -41.59
N LEU A 613 8.38 -9.24 -41.98
CA LEU A 613 7.91 -10.10 -43.08
C LEU A 613 6.57 -10.77 -42.77
N LYS A 614 6.38 -11.22 -41.53
CA LYS A 614 5.16 -11.92 -41.07
C LYS A 614 3.96 -10.97 -40.98
N THR A 615 4.15 -9.82 -40.35
CA THR A 615 3.07 -8.85 -40.08
C THR A 615 2.85 -7.89 -41.24
N ARG A 616 3.87 -7.71 -42.11
CA ARG A 616 3.96 -6.62 -43.10
C ARG A 616 3.86 -5.24 -42.43
N SER A 617 4.44 -5.13 -41.24
CA SER A 617 4.40 -3.96 -40.35
C SER A 617 5.72 -3.81 -39.60
N ASP A 618 6.14 -2.58 -39.35
CA ASP A 618 7.30 -2.27 -38.50
C ASP A 618 6.90 -1.88 -37.06
N TYR A 619 5.60 -1.89 -36.74
CA TYR A 619 5.10 -1.52 -35.42
C TYR A 619 5.49 -2.55 -34.35
N LEU A 620 5.32 -3.84 -34.64
CA LEU A 620 5.69 -4.91 -33.72
C LEU A 620 7.16 -5.26 -33.89
N LYS A 621 7.99 -4.85 -32.94
CA LYS A 621 9.44 -5.07 -32.95
C LYS A 621 9.98 -5.34 -31.54
N MET A 622 11.04 -6.14 -31.49
CA MET A 622 11.88 -6.34 -30.33
C MET A 622 12.84 -5.15 -30.15
N ALA A 623 13.01 -4.73 -28.91
CA ALA A 623 14.07 -3.89 -28.41
C ALA A 623 15.04 -4.74 -27.56
N TYR A 624 16.29 -4.31 -27.55
CA TYR A 624 17.26 -4.79 -26.58
C TYR A 624 16.98 -4.04 -25.27
N GLU A 625 16.92 -4.75 -24.15
CA GLU A 625 16.71 -4.16 -22.82
C GLU A 625 18.06 -4.08 -22.11
N GLU A 626 18.54 -5.22 -21.62
CA GLU A 626 19.76 -5.31 -20.82
C GLU A 626 20.36 -6.72 -20.83
N VAL A 627 21.63 -6.83 -20.43
CA VAL A 627 22.27 -8.08 -20.01
C VAL A 627 22.43 -8.03 -18.50
N LEU A 628 21.97 -9.06 -17.80
CA LEU A 628 22.13 -9.25 -16.36
C LEU A 628 23.27 -10.25 -16.10
N PHE A 629 24.32 -9.82 -15.40
CA PHE A 629 25.40 -10.73 -14.98
C PHE A 629 26.25 -10.18 -13.83
N PRO A 630 26.40 -10.92 -12.70
CA PRO A 630 25.68 -12.12 -12.31
C PRO A 630 24.20 -11.82 -12.02
N VAL A 631 23.37 -12.85 -11.92
CA VAL A 631 21.92 -12.72 -11.67
C VAL A 631 21.41 -13.86 -10.78
N ALA A 632 20.43 -13.58 -9.94
CA ALA A 632 19.78 -14.57 -9.09
C ALA A 632 18.26 -14.57 -9.28
N PHE A 633 17.70 -15.72 -9.64
CA PHE A 633 16.27 -15.94 -9.77
C PHE A 633 15.73 -16.65 -8.53
N THR A 634 14.70 -16.09 -7.89
CA THR A 634 14.14 -16.66 -6.65
C THR A 634 12.73 -17.21 -6.83
N GLU A 635 11.92 -16.55 -7.65
CA GLU A 635 10.53 -16.92 -7.92
C GLU A 635 10.06 -16.27 -9.23
N LYS A 636 8.87 -16.63 -9.74
CA LYS A 636 8.25 -15.91 -10.85
C LYS A 636 8.20 -14.41 -10.53
N LYS A 637 8.80 -13.59 -11.41
CA LYS A 637 8.88 -12.11 -11.27
C LYS A 637 9.72 -11.61 -10.09
N LYS A 638 10.56 -12.46 -9.50
CA LYS A 638 11.40 -12.13 -8.35
C LYS A 638 12.86 -12.49 -8.62
N TYR A 639 13.65 -11.49 -8.96
CA TYR A 639 15.07 -11.66 -9.29
C TYR A 639 15.86 -10.38 -9.01
N PHE A 640 17.18 -10.53 -8.89
CA PHE A 640 18.11 -9.42 -8.76
C PHE A 640 19.42 -9.73 -9.48
N GLY A 641 20.12 -8.71 -9.95
CA GLY A 641 21.30 -8.87 -10.81
C GLY A 641 22.14 -7.60 -10.88
N ILE A 642 23.22 -7.65 -11.65
CA ILE A 642 23.91 -6.47 -12.17
C ILE A 642 23.48 -6.26 -13.62
N ASP A 643 22.94 -5.10 -13.94
CA ASP A 643 22.52 -4.70 -15.28
C ASP A 643 23.66 -4.10 -16.10
N HIS A 644 23.66 -4.43 -17.38
CA HIS A 644 24.58 -3.94 -18.39
C HIS A 644 23.77 -3.49 -19.61
N GLU A 645 23.61 -2.17 -19.76
CA GLU A 645 22.84 -1.55 -20.83
C GLU A 645 23.71 -1.32 -22.07
N GLU A 646 24.57 -0.29 -22.06
CA GLU A 646 25.44 0.07 -23.19
C GLU A 646 26.86 -0.50 -23.05
N THR A 647 27.38 -0.56 -21.83
CA THR A 647 28.74 -1.02 -21.53
C THR A 647 28.73 -1.92 -20.29
N PRO A 648 29.58 -2.96 -20.23
CA PRO A 648 29.74 -3.75 -19.02
C PRO A 648 30.12 -2.89 -17.81
N ASN A 649 29.40 -3.07 -16.69
CA ASN A 649 29.62 -2.35 -15.44
C ASN A 649 29.41 -3.30 -14.25
N PHE A 650 30.50 -3.77 -13.65
CA PHE A 650 30.45 -4.67 -12.48
C PHE A 650 30.51 -3.94 -11.13
N GLU A 651 30.52 -2.60 -11.14
CA GLU A 651 30.48 -1.75 -9.95
C GLU A 651 29.28 -0.79 -9.99
N PRO A 652 28.04 -1.30 -10.16
CA PRO A 652 26.87 -0.43 -10.14
C PRO A 652 26.66 0.16 -8.73
N ARG A 653 26.11 1.38 -8.65
CA ARG A 653 25.78 2.01 -7.37
C ARG A 653 24.77 1.19 -6.57
N GLU A 654 23.79 0.61 -7.26
CA GLU A 654 22.75 -0.25 -6.69
C GLU A 654 22.53 -1.48 -7.59
N PRO A 655 22.23 -2.65 -7.02
CA PRO A 655 21.89 -3.82 -7.80
C PRO A 655 20.51 -3.66 -8.45
N PHE A 656 20.35 -4.24 -9.63
CA PHE A 656 19.07 -4.34 -10.31
C PHE A 656 18.13 -5.29 -9.54
N ILE A 657 16.92 -4.84 -9.18
CA ILE A 657 15.98 -5.63 -8.36
C ILE A 657 14.57 -5.61 -8.95
N ARG A 658 13.97 -6.79 -9.12
CA ARG A 658 12.56 -6.96 -9.54
C ARG A 658 11.81 -7.83 -8.55
N GLY A 659 10.74 -7.29 -7.97
CA GLY A 659 9.75 -8.04 -7.19
C GLY A 659 10.21 -8.64 -5.84
N ILE A 660 11.49 -8.49 -5.48
CA ILE A 660 12.03 -8.90 -4.17
C ILE A 660 11.36 -8.09 -3.05
N ASP A 661 11.07 -8.72 -1.91
CA ASP A 661 10.32 -8.08 -0.82
C ASP A 661 11.02 -6.87 -0.19
N THR A 662 12.33 -6.70 -0.41
CA THR A 662 13.13 -5.57 0.11
C THR A 662 12.67 -4.23 -0.44
N VAL A 663 12.12 -4.20 -1.66
CA VAL A 663 11.55 -2.98 -2.27
C VAL A 663 10.10 -2.72 -1.86
N LYS A 664 9.47 -3.64 -1.11
CA LYS A 664 8.08 -3.47 -0.66
C LYS A 664 8.01 -2.51 0.52
N GLN A 665 7.00 -1.65 0.43
CA GLN A 665 6.63 -0.73 1.50
C GLN A 665 6.30 -1.43 2.82
N GLY A 666 6.65 -0.80 3.94
CA GLY A 666 6.19 -1.22 5.28
C GLY A 666 7.08 -2.22 5.99
N LYS A 667 8.18 -2.63 5.35
CA LYS A 667 9.21 -3.46 5.97
C LYS A 667 10.18 -2.60 6.76
N SER A 668 10.68 -3.15 7.86
CA SER A 668 11.68 -2.49 8.70
C SER A 668 13.00 -2.26 7.95
N GLN A 669 13.79 -1.29 8.40
CA GLN A 669 15.11 -1.03 7.80
C GLN A 669 16.07 -2.21 8.02
N VAL A 670 15.97 -2.93 9.15
CA VAL A 670 16.72 -4.19 9.37
C VAL A 670 16.43 -5.20 8.26
N PHE A 671 15.16 -5.40 7.91
CA PHE A 671 14.76 -6.30 6.84
C PHE A 671 15.37 -5.90 5.49
N LYS A 672 15.34 -4.60 5.15
CA LYS A 672 15.93 -4.07 3.91
C LYS A 672 17.44 -4.23 3.90
N THR A 673 18.11 -3.92 5.00
CA THR A 673 19.57 -3.99 5.15
C THR A 673 20.09 -5.42 5.03
N ILE A 674 19.44 -6.39 5.69
CA ILE A 674 19.82 -7.81 5.57
C ILE A 674 19.65 -8.29 4.12
N GLY A 675 18.53 -7.94 3.48
CA GLY A 675 18.32 -8.29 2.08
C GLY A 675 19.36 -7.67 1.14
N ASP A 676 19.68 -6.38 1.33
CA ASP A 676 20.71 -5.68 0.55
C ASP A 676 22.10 -6.31 0.73
N ARG A 677 22.49 -6.65 1.98
CA ARG A 677 23.76 -7.37 2.25
C ARG A 677 23.84 -8.72 1.53
N ILE A 678 22.75 -9.50 1.56
CA ILE A 678 22.68 -10.79 0.84
C ILE A 678 22.85 -10.57 -0.66
N MET A 679 22.09 -9.63 -1.24
CA MET A 679 22.14 -9.35 -2.68
C MET A 679 23.52 -8.84 -3.11
N ARG A 680 24.09 -7.84 -2.42
CA ARG A 680 25.41 -7.30 -2.73
C ARG A 680 26.52 -8.35 -2.65
N ARG A 681 26.54 -9.18 -1.60
CA ARG A 681 27.52 -10.28 -1.50
C ARG A 681 27.35 -11.30 -2.61
N ALA A 682 26.12 -11.63 -3.01
CA ALA A 682 25.86 -12.56 -4.11
C ALA A 682 26.31 -12.01 -5.47
N MET A 683 26.25 -10.69 -5.66
CA MET A 683 26.64 -10.00 -6.89
C MET A 683 28.13 -9.62 -6.96
N ASP A 684 28.88 -9.78 -5.87
CA ASP A 684 30.31 -9.47 -5.84
C ASP A 684 31.09 -10.34 -6.83
N ILE A 685 31.96 -9.71 -7.63
CA ILE A 685 32.77 -10.42 -8.62
C ILE A 685 33.69 -11.47 -8.00
N ASN A 686 34.13 -11.29 -6.76
CA ASN A 686 34.99 -12.22 -6.03
C ASN A 686 34.18 -13.27 -5.25
N ASN A 687 32.86 -13.25 -5.34
CA ASN A 687 32.02 -14.24 -4.68
C ASN A 687 32.32 -15.66 -5.20
N VAL A 688 32.58 -16.56 -4.26
CA VAL A 688 32.73 -18.01 -4.47
C VAL A 688 31.69 -18.82 -3.70
N GLN A 689 30.93 -18.17 -2.81
CA GLN A 689 29.92 -18.80 -1.97
C GLN A 689 28.62 -18.97 -2.75
N SER A 690 27.90 -20.04 -2.43
CA SER A 690 26.52 -20.23 -2.86
C SER A 690 25.60 -19.19 -2.20
N LEU A 691 24.46 -18.92 -2.83
CA LEU A 691 23.45 -18.04 -2.24
C LEU A 691 22.93 -18.58 -0.88
N HIS A 692 23.03 -19.89 -0.65
CA HIS A 692 22.64 -20.50 0.62
C HIS A 692 23.61 -20.11 1.75
N GLU A 693 24.92 -20.29 1.52
CA GLU A 693 25.97 -19.92 2.48
C GLU A 693 25.97 -18.43 2.82
N ILE A 694 25.77 -17.56 1.81
CA ILE A 694 25.67 -16.11 2.02
C ILE A 694 24.51 -15.76 2.96
N VAL A 695 23.36 -16.41 2.77
CA VAL A 695 22.19 -16.19 3.63
C VAL A 695 22.48 -16.64 5.06
N GLU A 696 23.13 -17.79 5.25
CA GLU A 696 23.53 -18.26 6.57
C GLU A 696 24.47 -17.27 7.27
N ASP A 697 25.53 -16.83 6.58
CA ASP A 697 26.54 -15.94 7.14
C ASP A 697 25.95 -14.57 7.52
N VAL A 698 25.18 -13.96 6.62
CA VAL A 698 24.56 -12.65 6.87
C VAL A 698 23.52 -12.76 7.98
N LEU A 699 22.71 -13.83 8.01
CA LEU A 699 21.71 -14.00 9.05
C LEU A 699 22.36 -14.28 10.41
N ARG A 700 23.44 -15.08 10.45
CA ARG A 700 24.21 -15.35 11.67
C ARG A 700 24.84 -14.08 12.23
N ASP A 701 25.51 -13.30 11.39
CA ASP A 701 26.07 -11.99 11.76
C ASP A 701 24.98 -11.05 12.31
N ALA A 702 23.84 -10.96 11.62
CA ALA A 702 22.73 -10.12 12.02
C ALA A 702 22.14 -10.48 13.40
N ILE A 703 22.22 -11.75 13.80
CA ILE A 703 21.70 -12.26 15.08
C ILE A 703 22.73 -12.13 16.20
N ILE A 704 23.99 -12.52 15.95
CA ILE A 704 25.04 -12.52 16.97
C ILE A 704 25.45 -11.09 17.34
N ASN A 705 25.66 -10.25 16.32
CA ASN A 705 26.10 -8.86 16.49
C ASN A 705 24.90 -7.93 16.69
N HIS A 706 24.11 -8.17 17.74
CA HIS A 706 22.85 -7.46 18.01
C HIS A 706 23.02 -5.95 18.23
N GLU A 707 24.19 -5.49 18.71
CA GLU A 707 24.51 -4.07 18.91
C GLU A 707 24.59 -3.26 17.60
N GLN A 708 24.68 -3.93 16.45
CA GLN A 708 24.69 -3.25 15.15
C GLN A 708 23.33 -2.60 14.79
N TRP A 709 22.27 -2.96 15.51
CA TRP A 709 20.91 -2.50 15.24
C TRP A 709 20.44 -1.47 16.27
N ASN A 710 19.83 -0.37 15.81
CA ASN A 710 19.15 0.60 16.66
C ASN A 710 17.63 0.48 16.56
N PHE A 711 16.91 1.09 17.51
CA PHE A 711 15.44 1.03 17.60
C PHE A 711 14.76 1.52 16.32
N GLU A 712 15.26 2.60 15.71
CA GLU A 712 14.70 3.22 14.51
C GLU A 712 14.69 2.25 13.33
N GLN A 713 15.68 1.36 13.24
CA GLN A 713 15.77 0.40 12.14
C GLN A 713 14.68 -0.68 12.21
N PHE A 714 14.03 -0.89 13.35
CA PHE A 714 12.95 -1.88 13.52
C PHE A 714 11.56 -1.32 13.21
N ILE A 715 11.43 -0.02 12.97
CA ILE A 715 10.14 0.62 12.68
C ILE A 715 9.53 0.06 11.38
N GLU A 716 8.32 -0.48 11.47
CA GLU A 716 7.47 -0.88 10.33
C GLU A 716 6.39 0.18 10.10
N THR A 717 5.78 0.16 8.90
CA THR A 717 4.65 1.06 8.59
C THR A 717 3.47 0.30 7.99
N ASP A 718 2.24 0.63 8.39
CA ASP A 718 1.01 0.05 7.84
C ASP A 718 -0.04 1.16 7.66
N ALA A 719 -1.06 0.91 6.83
CA ALA A 719 -2.17 1.82 6.60
C ALA A 719 -3.42 1.34 7.35
N TRP A 720 -4.07 2.23 8.10
CA TRP A 720 -5.33 1.87 8.75
C TRP A 720 -6.49 2.02 7.76
N LYS A 721 -7.13 0.90 7.40
CA LYS A 721 -8.32 0.90 6.53
C LYS A 721 -9.49 0.23 7.27
N PRO A 722 -10.48 0.99 7.78
CA PRO A 722 -11.59 0.46 8.58
C PRO A 722 -12.39 -0.63 7.85
N ASP A 723 -12.55 -0.47 6.53
CA ASP A 723 -13.36 -1.39 5.70
C ASP A 723 -12.63 -2.66 5.27
N LYS A 724 -11.33 -2.80 5.59
CA LYS A 724 -10.55 -4.00 5.28
C LYS A 724 -10.39 -4.87 6.51
N ASP A 725 -10.53 -6.20 6.35
CA ASP A 725 -10.32 -7.20 7.40
C ASP A 725 -8.83 -7.42 7.72
N ASN A 726 -8.11 -6.36 8.11
CA ASN A 726 -6.77 -6.47 8.69
C ASN A 726 -6.88 -6.57 10.22
N LYS A 727 -7.13 -7.79 10.71
CA LYS A 727 -7.37 -8.06 12.15
C LYS A 727 -6.25 -7.56 13.07
N ALA A 728 -5.00 -7.58 12.61
CA ALA A 728 -3.86 -7.10 13.41
C ALA A 728 -3.93 -5.59 13.62
N VAL A 729 -4.10 -4.82 12.54
CA VAL A 729 -4.21 -3.35 12.61
C VAL A 729 -5.51 -2.93 13.30
N GLN A 730 -6.63 -3.61 13.03
CA GLN A 730 -7.90 -3.31 13.69
C GLN A 730 -7.80 -3.52 15.21
N ARG A 731 -7.19 -4.63 15.66
CA ARG A 731 -6.97 -4.89 17.09
C ARG A 731 -6.02 -3.87 17.71
N PHE A 732 -4.92 -3.54 17.02
CA PHE A 732 -3.98 -2.50 17.45
C PHE A 732 -4.68 -1.15 17.65
N ILE A 733 -5.37 -0.65 16.62
CA ILE A 733 -6.08 0.63 16.67
C ILE A 733 -7.20 0.61 17.72
N GLY A 734 -7.94 -0.50 17.84
CA GLY A 734 -8.94 -0.68 18.90
C GLY A 734 -8.34 -0.54 20.30
N ARG A 735 -7.11 -1.03 20.50
CA ARG A 735 -6.36 -0.96 21.76
C ARG A 735 -5.79 0.43 22.06
N MET A 736 -5.41 1.17 21.01
CA MET A 736 -4.85 2.53 21.12
C MET A 736 -5.91 3.61 21.32
N ARG A 737 -7.15 3.36 20.88
CA ARG A 737 -8.30 4.26 21.10
C ARG A 737 -8.57 4.48 22.58
N GLY A 738 -8.97 5.70 22.92
CA GLY A 738 -9.18 6.17 24.28
C GLY A 738 -7.90 6.64 24.99
N LYS A 739 -6.77 5.97 24.78
CA LYS A 739 -5.49 6.35 25.41
C LYS A 739 -4.64 7.29 24.54
N TYR A 740 -4.66 7.10 23.22
CA TYR A 740 -3.84 7.87 22.26
C TYR A 740 -4.68 8.38 21.08
N ASP A 741 -5.87 8.93 21.35
CA ASP A 741 -6.81 9.36 20.30
C ASP A 741 -6.21 10.38 19.31
N SER A 742 -5.30 11.25 19.79
CA SER A 742 -4.59 12.22 18.94
C SER A 742 -3.57 11.59 17.98
N LYS A 743 -3.12 10.35 18.24
CA LYS A 743 -2.16 9.63 17.38
C LYS A 743 -2.82 8.64 16.42
N ILE A 744 -4.16 8.51 16.47
CA ILE A 744 -4.88 7.60 15.56
C ILE A 744 -4.82 8.18 14.14
N PRO A 745 -4.23 7.45 13.16
CA PRO A 745 -4.12 7.94 11.78
C PRO A 745 -5.50 8.10 11.14
N ILE A 746 -5.61 8.94 10.11
CA ILE A 746 -6.82 9.02 9.31
C ILE A 746 -6.97 7.72 8.49
N PRO A 747 -8.20 7.22 8.21
CA PRO A 747 -8.38 6.07 7.33
C PRO A 747 -7.62 6.24 5.99
N GLY A 748 -6.79 5.26 5.65
CA GLY A 748 -5.93 5.26 4.47
C GLY A 748 -4.51 5.77 4.70
N GLU A 749 -4.30 6.57 5.75
CA GLU A 749 -2.98 7.08 6.13
C GLU A 749 -2.11 5.99 6.76
N ARG A 750 -0.80 6.09 6.53
CA ARG A 750 0.19 5.18 7.11
C ARG A 750 0.65 5.68 8.47
N PHE A 751 0.80 4.76 9.40
CA PHE A 751 1.38 5.02 10.71
C PHE A 751 2.62 4.15 10.91
N SER A 752 3.52 4.62 11.77
CA SER A 752 4.75 3.92 12.14
C SER A 752 4.54 3.15 13.45
N TYR A 753 4.97 1.89 13.48
CA TYR A 753 4.84 1.04 14.65
C TYR A 753 6.05 0.13 14.81
N VAL A 754 6.22 -0.41 16.01
CA VAL A 754 7.14 -1.50 16.31
C VAL A 754 6.37 -2.65 16.96
N VAL A 755 6.90 -3.87 16.83
CA VAL A 755 6.43 -5.03 17.58
C VAL A 755 7.29 -5.19 18.82
N THR A 756 6.64 -5.04 19.97
CA THR A 756 7.29 -5.07 21.29
C THR A 756 7.17 -6.45 21.92
N HIS A 757 8.12 -6.79 22.80
CA HIS A 757 8.03 -7.99 23.60
C HIS A 757 6.75 -7.90 24.46
N PRO A 758 5.92 -8.96 24.51
CA PRO A 758 4.68 -8.90 25.27
C PRO A 758 4.99 -8.65 26.75
N ASP A 759 4.17 -7.82 27.40
CA ASP A 759 4.30 -7.52 28.82
C ASP A 759 4.29 -8.80 29.66
N THR A 760 3.54 -9.83 29.25
CA THR A 760 3.43 -11.13 29.94
C THR A 760 3.67 -12.28 28.97
N THR A 761 4.65 -13.15 29.26
CA THR A 761 4.97 -14.33 28.41
C THR A 761 4.27 -15.61 28.85
N PHE A 762 4.03 -15.76 30.16
CA PHE A 762 3.36 -16.92 30.73
C PHE A 762 2.19 -16.44 31.59
N ASP A 763 1.05 -17.13 31.50
CA ASP A 763 -0.01 -16.95 32.49
C ASP A 763 0.43 -17.46 33.86
N LEU A 764 -0.38 -17.24 34.90
CA LEU A 764 -0.08 -17.71 36.27
C LEU A 764 0.19 -19.22 36.34
N HIS A 765 -0.47 -20.02 35.50
CA HIS A 765 -0.35 -21.48 35.46
C HIS A 765 0.94 -21.96 34.75
N GLY A 766 1.75 -21.04 34.23
CA GLY A 766 2.97 -21.35 33.48
C GLY A 766 2.70 -21.76 32.03
N ARG A 767 1.51 -21.49 31.48
CA ARG A 767 1.21 -21.69 30.06
C ARG A 767 1.73 -20.49 29.27
N LYS A 768 2.52 -20.76 28.23
CA LYS A 768 3.06 -19.73 27.34
C LYS A 768 1.93 -19.03 26.59
N LEU A 769 1.77 -17.73 26.79
CA LEU A 769 0.83 -16.91 26.04
C LEU A 769 1.34 -16.75 24.61
N LYS A 770 0.42 -16.75 23.65
CA LYS A 770 0.71 -16.49 22.23
C LYS A 770 -0.01 -15.22 21.76
N PRO A 771 0.41 -14.03 22.24
CA PRO A 771 -0.21 -12.79 21.82
C PRO A 771 -0.05 -12.61 20.31
N THR A 772 -1.13 -12.17 19.70
CA THR A 772 -1.21 -11.84 18.27
C THR A 772 -0.35 -10.62 17.95
N LYS A 773 0.01 -10.45 16.66
CA LYS A 773 0.79 -9.28 16.21
C LYS A 773 0.15 -7.96 16.68
N GLY A 774 -1.17 -7.80 16.51
CA GLY A 774 -1.89 -6.58 16.92
C GLY A 774 -1.86 -6.27 18.42
N GLU A 775 -1.67 -7.28 19.29
CA GLU A 775 -1.50 -7.07 20.74
C GLU A 775 -0.09 -6.61 21.10
N LYS A 776 0.91 -6.96 20.28
CA LYS A 776 2.31 -6.60 20.46
C LYS A 776 2.71 -5.29 19.76
N MET A 777 1.91 -4.83 18.79
CA MET A 777 2.14 -3.60 18.06
C MET A 777 2.01 -2.38 18.98
N GLU A 778 2.96 -1.47 18.91
CA GLU A 778 2.96 -0.17 19.60
C GLU A 778 3.34 0.94 18.63
N PHE A 779 2.79 2.14 18.78
CA PHE A 779 3.26 3.29 18.01
C PHE A 779 4.76 3.50 18.29
N ALA A 780 5.55 3.76 17.25
CA ALA A 780 7.01 3.74 17.36
C ALA A 780 7.53 4.78 18.37
N ASP A 781 6.94 5.97 18.39
CA ASP A 781 7.23 7.05 19.34
C ASP A 781 6.81 6.68 20.76
N VAL A 782 5.62 6.12 20.97
CA VAL A 782 5.12 5.67 22.28
C VAL A 782 6.00 4.56 22.84
N ALA A 783 6.39 3.58 22.03
CA ALA A 783 7.28 2.51 22.46
C ALA A 783 8.65 3.05 22.87
N LYS A 784 9.18 4.04 22.14
CA LYS A 784 10.44 4.70 22.46
C LYS A 784 10.36 5.51 23.76
N GLU A 785 9.30 6.32 23.93
CA GLU A 785 9.04 7.10 25.14
C GLU A 785 8.91 6.22 26.39
N LEU A 786 8.27 5.05 26.25
CA LEU A 786 8.07 4.10 27.35
C LEU A 786 9.24 3.13 27.54
N GLY A 787 10.29 3.21 26.71
CA GLY A 787 11.43 2.28 26.77
C GLY A 787 11.03 0.82 26.59
N LYS A 788 10.04 0.53 25.74
CA LYS A 788 9.56 -0.84 25.50
C LYS A 788 10.59 -1.66 24.72
N GLU A 789 10.84 -2.87 25.20
CA GLU A 789 11.75 -3.82 24.56
C GLU A 789 11.14 -4.41 23.27
N LEU A 790 11.97 -4.61 22.25
CA LEU A 790 11.54 -5.13 20.94
C LEU A 790 11.42 -6.66 20.94
N ASP A 791 10.42 -7.18 20.23
CA ASP A 791 10.29 -8.64 20.03
C ASP A 791 11.21 -9.10 18.89
N LEU A 792 12.49 -9.35 19.18
CA LEU A 792 13.46 -9.79 18.17
C LEU A 792 13.04 -11.11 17.48
N TYR A 793 12.37 -12.01 18.20
CA TYR A 793 11.81 -13.23 17.60
C TYR A 793 10.77 -12.91 16.53
N HIS A 794 9.94 -11.88 16.72
CA HIS A 794 9.02 -11.45 15.66
C HIS A 794 9.76 -11.06 14.38
N TYR A 795 10.76 -10.19 14.49
CA TYR A 795 11.46 -9.67 13.31
C TYR A 795 12.28 -10.76 12.61
N PHE A 796 13.10 -11.51 13.36
CA PHE A 796 13.96 -12.54 12.79
C PHE A 796 13.15 -13.78 12.40
N GLU A 797 12.38 -14.39 13.31
CA GLU A 797 11.70 -15.68 13.07
C GLU A 797 10.51 -15.56 12.10
N LYS A 798 9.78 -14.43 12.08
CA LYS A 798 8.56 -14.31 11.26
C LYS A 798 8.74 -13.49 10.00
N THR A 799 9.49 -12.40 10.06
CA THR A 799 9.60 -11.48 8.91
C THR A 799 10.84 -11.77 8.07
N ILE A 800 12.04 -11.74 8.65
CA ILE A 800 13.33 -11.87 7.94
C ILE A 800 13.54 -13.29 7.41
N ILE A 801 13.19 -14.33 8.17
CA ILE A 801 13.24 -15.71 7.66
C ILE A 801 12.38 -15.86 6.40
N GLY A 802 11.23 -15.20 6.32
CA GLY A 802 10.38 -15.26 5.13
C GLY A 802 11.08 -14.75 3.86
N LEU A 803 11.96 -13.75 4.00
CA LEU A 803 12.83 -13.26 2.93
C LEU A 803 13.94 -14.27 2.63
N CYS A 804 14.69 -14.67 3.66
CA CYS A 804 15.82 -15.59 3.54
C CYS A 804 15.42 -16.94 2.92
N ALA A 805 14.24 -17.47 3.29
CA ALA A 805 13.69 -18.70 2.75
C ALA A 805 13.55 -18.64 1.22
N ARG A 806 13.19 -17.47 0.66
CA ARG A 806 13.08 -17.33 -0.80
C ARG A 806 14.42 -17.37 -1.50
N PHE A 807 15.48 -16.90 -0.86
CA PHE A 807 16.82 -16.97 -1.42
C PHE A 807 17.38 -18.39 -1.43
N ILE A 808 16.93 -19.28 -0.54
CA ILE A 808 17.51 -20.63 -0.40
C ILE A 808 16.60 -21.78 -0.87
N MET A 809 15.31 -21.53 -1.10
CA MET A 809 14.32 -22.56 -1.47
C MET A 809 14.59 -23.26 -2.82
N TYR A 810 15.55 -22.77 -3.61
CA TYR A 810 15.98 -23.41 -4.85
C TYR A 810 16.78 -24.71 -4.60
N ASP A 811 17.29 -24.91 -3.39
CA ASP A 811 18.06 -26.11 -3.05
C ASP A 811 17.17 -27.36 -3.09
N LYS A 812 17.64 -28.39 -3.79
CA LYS A 812 16.94 -29.67 -3.98
C LYS A 812 16.50 -30.31 -2.67
N LYS A 813 17.21 -30.06 -1.56
CA LYS A 813 16.84 -30.59 -0.23
C LYS A 813 15.49 -30.08 0.29
N TYR A 814 14.93 -29.02 -0.32
CA TYR A 814 13.62 -28.48 0.04
C TYR A 814 12.51 -28.88 -0.95
N GLU A 815 12.83 -29.52 -2.07
CA GLU A 815 11.84 -29.98 -3.05
C GLU A 815 10.95 -31.10 -2.48
N PRO A 816 9.69 -31.21 -2.93
CA PRO A 816 8.85 -32.33 -2.55
C PRO A 816 9.37 -33.64 -3.17
N GLU A 817 9.27 -34.72 -2.41
CA GLU A 817 9.61 -36.07 -2.87
C GLU A 817 8.87 -36.42 -4.18
N PRO A 818 9.49 -37.18 -5.12
CA PRO A 818 8.86 -37.58 -6.38
C PRO A 818 7.53 -38.33 -6.20
N SER A 819 7.34 -39.01 -5.07
CA SER A 819 6.13 -39.75 -4.71
C SER A 819 4.98 -38.86 -4.18
N SER A 820 5.24 -37.58 -3.92
CA SER A 820 4.28 -36.62 -3.37
C SER A 820 3.05 -36.44 -4.25
N ARG A 821 1.89 -36.20 -3.63
CA ARG A 821 0.64 -35.87 -4.34
C ARG A 821 0.78 -34.64 -5.23
N ILE A 822 1.65 -33.69 -4.86
CA ILE A 822 1.94 -32.47 -5.63
C ILE A 822 2.50 -32.82 -7.01
N MET A 823 3.31 -33.88 -7.12
CA MET A 823 3.92 -34.27 -8.39
C MET A 823 2.93 -34.82 -9.42
N ARG A 824 1.73 -35.21 -8.97
CA ARG A 824 0.65 -35.79 -9.81
C ARG A 824 -0.32 -34.75 -10.37
N ILE A 825 -0.13 -33.45 -10.07
CA ILE A 825 -0.98 -32.37 -10.59
C ILE A 825 -0.73 -32.22 -12.10
N GLU A 826 -1.81 -32.20 -12.89
CA GLU A 826 -1.75 -32.08 -14.35
C GLU A 826 -1.53 -30.64 -14.82
N ASP A 827 -2.16 -29.66 -14.16
CA ASP A 827 -2.00 -28.24 -14.50
C ASP A 827 -0.57 -27.76 -14.14
N PRO A 828 0.26 -27.34 -15.10
CA PRO A 828 1.66 -27.02 -14.85
C PRO A 828 1.87 -25.81 -13.94
N ASP A 829 0.97 -24.81 -13.99
CA ASP A 829 1.09 -23.59 -13.19
C ASP A 829 0.69 -23.84 -11.73
N GLU A 830 -0.39 -24.58 -11.51
CA GLU A 830 -0.81 -25.01 -10.17
C GLU A 830 0.21 -25.97 -9.56
N LYS A 831 0.77 -26.89 -10.36
CA LYS A 831 1.87 -27.76 -9.92
C LYS A 831 3.08 -26.94 -9.49
N TYR A 832 3.53 -25.99 -10.31
CA TYR A 832 4.65 -25.11 -9.98
C TYR A 832 4.39 -24.38 -8.66
N LYS A 833 3.21 -23.78 -8.51
CA LYS A 833 2.84 -23.00 -7.31
C LYS A 833 2.87 -23.86 -6.05
N GLN A 834 2.35 -25.09 -6.10
CA GLN A 834 2.36 -25.98 -4.94
C GLN A 834 3.77 -26.49 -4.59
N ILE A 835 4.63 -26.73 -5.59
CA ILE A 835 6.04 -27.06 -5.36
C ILE A 835 6.76 -25.88 -4.69
N ASP A 836 6.51 -24.67 -5.19
CA ASP A 836 7.09 -23.41 -4.69
C ASP A 836 6.71 -23.16 -3.23
N ASP A 837 5.41 -23.23 -2.92
CA ASP A 837 4.87 -23.10 -1.57
C ASP A 837 5.44 -24.17 -0.62
N TYR A 838 5.58 -25.41 -1.08
CA TYR A 838 6.19 -26.49 -0.29
C TYR A 838 7.66 -26.20 0.04
N ALA A 839 8.46 -25.88 -0.98
CA ALA A 839 9.89 -25.62 -0.83
C ALA A 839 10.16 -24.40 0.05
N GLN A 840 9.39 -23.32 -0.12
CA GLN A 840 9.50 -22.13 0.73
C GLN A 840 9.17 -22.45 2.19
N ASN A 841 8.13 -23.24 2.46
CA ASN A 841 7.78 -23.65 3.83
C ASN A 841 8.85 -24.56 4.46
N LYS A 842 9.45 -25.48 3.68
CA LYS A 842 10.56 -26.32 4.13
C LYS A 842 11.81 -25.49 4.46
N ALA A 843 12.20 -24.58 3.56
CA ALA A 843 13.30 -23.64 3.78
C ALA A 843 13.07 -22.76 5.01
N LYS A 844 11.84 -22.24 5.17
CA LYS A 844 11.42 -21.48 6.34
C LYS A 844 11.57 -22.29 7.63
N SER A 845 11.07 -23.53 7.65
CA SER A 845 11.15 -24.40 8.83
C SER A 845 12.60 -24.72 9.23
N TRP A 846 13.49 -24.87 8.24
CA TRP A 846 14.92 -25.10 8.49
C TRP A 846 15.57 -23.85 9.10
N LEU A 847 15.33 -22.67 8.52
CA LEU A 847 15.81 -21.39 9.04
C LEU A 847 15.22 -21.07 10.44
N GLU A 848 13.99 -21.48 10.74
CA GLU A 848 13.40 -21.30 12.08
C GLU A 848 14.19 -22.09 13.14
N GLY A 849 14.71 -23.27 12.79
CA GLY A 849 15.65 -24.03 13.64
C GLY A 849 16.97 -23.28 13.82
N PHE A 850 17.57 -22.84 12.71
CA PHE A 850 18.82 -22.06 12.70
C PHE A 850 18.74 -20.81 13.59
N VAL A 851 17.67 -20.02 13.48
CA VAL A 851 17.51 -18.81 14.31
C VAL A 851 17.32 -19.16 15.79
N LYS A 852 16.52 -20.19 16.11
CA LYS A 852 16.27 -20.59 17.51
C LYS A 852 17.53 -21.05 18.23
N GLU A 853 18.48 -21.64 17.51
CA GLU A 853 19.76 -22.07 18.06
C GLU A 853 20.72 -20.89 18.33
N ASN A 854 20.60 -19.80 17.56
CA ASN A 854 21.56 -18.69 17.60
C ASN A 854 21.04 -17.41 18.31
N ILE A 855 19.73 -17.26 18.50
CA ILE A 855 19.15 -16.05 19.12
C ILE A 855 19.21 -16.11 20.66
N ILE A 856 19.82 -15.10 21.27
CA ILE A 856 19.90 -14.93 22.73
C ILE A 856 19.26 -13.58 23.08
N VAL A 857 18.18 -13.60 23.87
CA VAL A 857 17.49 -12.38 24.32
C VAL A 857 17.62 -12.29 25.83
N ASN A 858 18.27 -11.23 26.34
CA ASN A 858 18.55 -11.04 27.78
C ASN A 858 19.23 -12.26 28.45
N GLY A 859 20.15 -12.91 27.74
CA GLY A 859 20.82 -14.13 28.21
C GLY A 859 19.92 -15.38 28.23
N VAL A 860 18.75 -15.34 27.59
CA VAL A 860 17.78 -16.44 27.53
C VAL A 860 17.66 -16.96 26.09
N THR A 861 17.92 -18.25 25.91
CA THR A 861 17.75 -18.96 24.62
C THR A 861 16.31 -19.47 24.45
N SER A 862 15.93 -19.84 23.22
CA SER A 862 14.63 -20.46 22.96
C SER A 862 14.42 -21.74 23.79
N LYS A 863 15.47 -22.56 23.96
CA LYS A 863 15.43 -23.78 24.76
C LYS A 863 15.16 -23.48 26.23
N MET A 864 15.80 -22.44 26.78
CA MET A 864 15.55 -22.00 28.15
C MET A 864 14.11 -21.50 28.34
N MET A 865 13.51 -20.84 27.35
CA MET A 865 12.10 -20.42 27.41
C MET A 865 11.12 -21.60 27.40
N GLU A 866 11.45 -22.70 26.73
CA GLU A 866 10.64 -23.92 26.78
C GLU A 866 10.74 -24.59 28.16
N SER A 867 11.96 -24.75 28.68
CA SER A 867 12.22 -25.26 30.04
C SER A 867 11.57 -24.39 31.12
N ARG A 868 11.61 -23.06 30.96
CA ARG A 868 10.95 -22.10 31.87
C ARG A 868 9.46 -22.34 31.97
N GLY A 869 8.79 -22.64 30.86
CA GLY A 869 7.36 -22.99 30.88
C GLY A 869 7.05 -24.25 31.68
N ILE A 870 7.94 -25.24 31.64
CA ILE A 870 7.82 -26.48 32.44
C ILE A 870 8.06 -26.17 33.92
N ALA A 871 9.11 -25.42 34.24
CA ALA A 871 9.41 -24.99 35.60
C ALA A 871 8.28 -24.13 36.20
N TYR A 872 7.67 -23.23 35.43
CA TYR A 872 6.57 -22.39 35.93
C TYR A 872 5.30 -23.18 36.21
N LYS A 873 4.99 -24.21 35.41
CA LYS A 873 3.90 -25.15 35.72
C LYS A 873 4.16 -25.92 37.01
N ARG A 874 5.42 -26.29 37.27
CA ARG A 874 5.85 -26.94 38.52
C ARG A 874 5.77 -25.98 39.71
N ALA A 875 6.26 -24.76 39.56
CA ALA A 875 6.16 -23.69 40.56
C ALA A 875 4.70 -23.41 40.94
N TYR A 876 3.80 -23.35 39.96
CA TYR A 876 2.36 -23.18 40.21
C TYR A 876 1.78 -24.34 41.03
N ARG A 877 2.04 -25.60 40.65
CA ARG A 877 1.60 -26.78 41.43
C ARG A 877 2.14 -26.77 42.85
N THR A 878 3.37 -26.30 43.04
CA THR A 878 4.01 -26.19 44.35
C THR A 878 3.39 -25.06 45.17
N ALA A 879 3.07 -23.92 44.54
CA ALA A 879 2.35 -22.82 45.18
C ALA A 879 0.95 -23.25 45.64
N VAL A 880 0.21 -24.03 44.84
CA VAL A 880 -1.08 -24.61 45.24
C VAL A 880 -0.95 -25.45 46.52
N LYS A 881 0.02 -26.40 46.54
CA LYS A 881 0.27 -27.22 47.74
C LYS A 881 0.66 -26.38 48.95
N LYS A 882 1.55 -25.40 48.77
CA LYS A 882 2.00 -24.52 49.86
C LYS A 882 0.89 -23.63 50.39
N ALA A 883 0.04 -23.10 49.52
CA ALA A 883 -1.13 -22.32 49.92
C ALA A 883 -2.11 -23.17 50.74
N GLN A 884 -2.35 -24.42 50.32
CA GLN A 884 -3.17 -25.38 51.07
C GLN A 884 -2.58 -25.68 52.46
N GLU A 885 -1.27 -25.91 52.56
CA GLU A 885 -0.59 -26.10 53.85
C GLU A 885 -0.72 -24.87 54.77
N MET A 886 -0.48 -23.67 54.23
CA MET A 886 -0.56 -22.41 55.01
C MET A 886 -1.99 -22.10 55.44
N LEU A 887 -2.97 -22.43 54.61
CA LEU A 887 -4.38 -22.29 54.95
C LEU A 887 -4.76 -23.28 56.05
N TYR A 888 -4.39 -24.57 55.91
CA TYR A 888 -4.61 -25.61 56.92
C TYR A 888 -4.02 -25.22 58.29
N GLN A 889 -2.79 -24.73 58.33
CA GLN A 889 -2.16 -24.28 59.57
C GLN A 889 -2.88 -23.12 60.26
N LYS A 890 -3.63 -22.30 59.51
CA LYS A 890 -4.32 -21.12 60.03
C LYS A 890 -5.77 -21.39 60.46
N ILE A 891 -6.50 -22.22 59.72
CA ILE A 891 -7.93 -22.49 59.99
C ILE A 891 -8.20 -23.89 60.57
N GLY A 892 -7.18 -24.75 60.68
CA GLY A 892 -7.24 -26.02 61.42
C GLY A 892 -8.39 -26.93 60.98
N TYR A 893 -9.22 -27.36 61.94
CA TYR A 893 -10.31 -28.32 61.74
C TYR A 893 -11.37 -27.85 60.73
N LEU A 894 -11.56 -26.54 60.54
CA LEU A 894 -12.49 -25.99 59.54
C LEU A 894 -12.09 -26.42 58.12
N TYR A 895 -10.79 -26.50 57.83
CA TYR A 895 -10.32 -27.02 56.55
C TYR A 895 -10.72 -28.49 56.36
N GLU A 896 -10.75 -29.27 57.45
CA GLU A 896 -11.14 -30.69 57.44
C GLU A 896 -12.65 -30.90 57.29
N ILE A 897 -13.50 -30.03 57.86
CA ILE A 897 -14.96 -30.04 57.63
C ILE A 897 -15.29 -29.90 56.15
N PHE A 898 -14.53 -29.08 55.42
CA PHE A 898 -14.77 -28.77 54.01
C PHE A 898 -13.97 -29.65 53.03
N HIS A 899 -13.43 -30.79 53.47
CA HIS A 899 -12.55 -31.63 52.64
C HIS A 899 -13.20 -32.02 51.29
N GLY A 900 -12.62 -31.52 50.20
CA GLY A 900 -12.67 -32.12 48.86
C GLY A 900 -13.28 -31.29 47.74
N GLU A 901 -14.36 -30.54 47.99
CA GLU A 901 -15.06 -29.84 46.89
C GLU A 901 -15.37 -28.36 47.14
N TRP A 902 -15.39 -27.86 48.38
CA TRP A 902 -16.01 -26.56 48.68
C TRP A 902 -15.04 -25.37 48.71
N LEU A 903 -13.90 -25.50 49.39
CA LEU A 903 -12.83 -24.48 49.44
C LEU A 903 -11.61 -24.90 48.59
N SER A 904 -11.86 -25.38 47.36
CA SER A 904 -10.73 -25.63 46.45
C SER A 904 -10.16 -24.30 45.97
N TYR A 905 -8.83 -24.21 45.91
CA TYR A 905 -8.11 -23.05 45.38
C TYR A 905 -8.62 -22.65 43.97
N GLU A 906 -9.06 -23.63 43.17
CA GLU A 906 -9.58 -23.41 41.82
C GLU A 906 -10.92 -22.68 41.78
N ILE A 907 -11.75 -22.78 42.83
CA ILE A 907 -13.05 -22.09 42.93
C ILE A 907 -12.86 -20.59 43.11
N PHE A 908 -11.85 -20.19 43.88
CA PHE A 908 -11.50 -18.79 44.12
C PHE A 908 -10.94 -18.07 42.88
N MET A 909 -10.62 -18.82 41.82
CA MET A 909 -10.08 -18.29 40.56
C MET A 909 -11.11 -18.14 39.44
N ILE A 910 -12.37 -18.55 39.67
CA ILE A 910 -13.46 -18.44 38.68
C ILE A 910 -14.01 -17.01 38.68
N SER A 911 -14.49 -16.53 37.53
CA SER A 911 -15.03 -15.16 37.37
C SER A 911 -16.16 -14.79 38.35
N ASN A 912 -16.88 -15.79 38.87
CA ASN A 912 -17.92 -15.62 39.88
C ASN A 912 -17.79 -16.72 40.97
N PRO A 913 -16.83 -16.58 41.89
CA PRO A 913 -16.53 -17.62 42.87
C PRO A 913 -17.69 -17.82 43.85
N ILE A 914 -18.48 -16.77 44.11
CA ILE A 914 -19.64 -16.79 45.01
C ILE A 914 -20.75 -17.69 44.46
N GLU A 915 -21.08 -17.58 43.17
CA GLU A 915 -22.10 -18.41 42.52
C GLU A 915 -21.69 -19.89 42.45
N VAL A 916 -20.40 -20.18 42.23
CA VAL A 916 -19.89 -21.57 42.23
C VAL A 916 -19.90 -22.16 43.64
N LEU A 917 -19.53 -21.36 44.66
CA LEU A 917 -19.66 -21.76 46.07
C LEU A 917 -21.13 -22.08 46.40
N TRP A 918 -22.07 -21.26 45.90
CA TRP A 918 -23.51 -21.49 46.01
C TRP A 918 -24.02 -22.74 45.29
N GLU A 919 -23.57 -23.02 44.07
CA GLU A 919 -23.98 -24.24 43.37
C GLU A 919 -23.46 -25.49 44.08
N LYS A 920 -22.21 -25.46 44.55
CA LYS A 920 -21.66 -26.56 45.33
C LYS A 920 -22.35 -26.70 46.69
N PHE A 921 -22.75 -25.58 47.31
CA PHE A 921 -23.59 -25.56 48.52
C PHE A 921 -24.83 -26.43 48.30
N MET A 922 -25.59 -26.07 47.26
CA MET A 922 -26.86 -26.70 46.92
C MET A 922 -26.68 -28.15 46.50
N LYS A 923 -25.54 -28.52 45.93
CA LYS A 923 -25.21 -29.90 45.57
C LYS A 923 -24.93 -30.76 46.81
N CYS A 924 -24.17 -30.24 47.78
CA CYS A 924 -23.90 -30.91 49.06
C CYS A 924 -25.18 -31.06 49.90
N ALA A 925 -25.98 -29.99 50.02
CA ALA A 925 -27.27 -30.00 50.72
C ALA A 925 -28.23 -31.05 50.11
N ARG A 926 -28.30 -31.14 48.77
CA ARG A 926 -29.09 -32.16 48.07
C ARG A 926 -28.59 -33.59 48.29
N LYS A 927 -27.28 -33.79 48.46
CA LYS A 927 -26.67 -35.12 48.72
C LYS A 927 -26.97 -35.59 50.15
N ILE A 928 -26.85 -34.70 51.13
CA ILE A 928 -27.17 -34.97 52.55
C ILE A 928 -28.67 -35.28 52.72
N SER A 929 -29.55 -34.55 52.01
CA SER A 929 -31.00 -34.82 52.02
C SER A 929 -31.36 -36.22 51.46
N LYS A 930 -30.60 -36.75 50.50
CA LYS A 930 -30.82 -38.09 49.92
C LYS A 930 -30.32 -39.25 50.79
N ASP A 931 -29.20 -39.10 51.50
CA ASP A 931 -28.56 -40.21 52.23
C ASP A 931 -29.14 -40.42 53.65
N LYS A 932 -29.97 -39.51 54.17
CA LYS A 932 -30.51 -39.60 55.55
C LYS A 932 -32.04 -39.47 55.69
N ASN A 933 -32.84 -39.52 54.60
CA ASN A 933 -34.30 -39.27 54.65
C ASN A 933 -34.64 -37.95 55.38
N LEU A 934 -33.81 -36.93 55.19
CA LEU A 934 -33.96 -35.61 55.81
C LEU A 934 -34.92 -34.76 54.97
N SER A 935 -36.12 -34.48 55.50
CA SER A 935 -37.07 -33.54 54.91
C SER A 935 -36.62 -32.11 55.21
N VAL A 936 -35.76 -31.56 54.37
CA VAL A 936 -35.48 -30.11 54.37
C VAL A 936 -36.68 -29.43 53.73
N ASP A 937 -37.57 -28.85 54.55
CA ASP A 937 -38.72 -28.09 54.04
C ASP A 937 -38.26 -26.81 53.31
N ASP A 938 -39.18 -26.19 52.57
CA ASP A 938 -38.86 -25.01 51.77
C ASP A 938 -38.61 -23.75 52.62
N GLU A 939 -39.07 -23.72 53.89
CA GLU A 939 -38.84 -22.62 54.85
C GLU A 939 -37.40 -22.65 55.38
N MET A 940 -36.87 -23.83 55.71
CA MET A 940 -35.47 -24.04 56.09
C MET A 940 -34.54 -23.69 54.92
N LYS A 941 -34.93 -24.01 53.67
CA LYS A 941 -34.18 -23.56 52.48
C LYS A 941 -34.20 -22.05 52.33
N GLU A 942 -35.34 -21.39 52.48
CA GLU A 942 -35.43 -19.91 52.41
C GLU A 942 -34.60 -19.24 53.51
N LYS A 943 -34.58 -19.80 54.72
CA LYS A 943 -33.78 -19.29 55.84
C LYS A 943 -32.28 -19.41 55.60
N ILE A 944 -31.83 -20.59 55.18
CA ILE A 944 -30.44 -20.82 54.75
C ILE A 944 -30.07 -19.88 53.60
N CYS A 945 -30.94 -19.68 52.61
CA CYS A 945 -30.72 -18.75 51.50
C CYS A 945 -30.61 -17.29 51.99
N SER A 946 -31.48 -16.87 52.91
CA SER A 946 -31.53 -15.52 53.48
C SER A 946 -30.29 -15.20 54.32
N ASP A 947 -29.82 -16.15 55.12
CA ASP A 947 -28.64 -15.97 55.95
C ASP A 947 -27.34 -16.01 55.12
N PHE A 948 -27.24 -16.90 54.12
CA PHE A 948 -26.08 -16.92 53.22
C PHE A 948 -26.00 -15.67 52.33
N ALA A 949 -27.14 -15.03 52.01
CA ALA A 949 -27.20 -13.78 51.26
C ALA A 949 -26.64 -12.56 52.02
N ARG A 950 -26.34 -12.67 53.32
CA ARG A 950 -25.78 -11.58 54.14
C ARG A 950 -24.25 -11.44 54.01
N TYR A 951 -23.55 -12.54 53.77
CA TYR A 951 -22.08 -12.62 53.71
C TYR A 951 -21.38 -12.46 52.33
N PRO A 952 -22.05 -12.30 51.16
CA PRO A 952 -21.35 -12.24 49.86
C PRO A 952 -20.32 -11.11 49.74
N SER A 953 -20.58 -9.96 50.38
CA SER A 953 -19.70 -8.79 50.28
C SER A 953 -18.41 -8.91 51.10
N GLU A 954 -18.45 -9.64 52.22
CA GLU A 954 -17.29 -9.94 53.07
C GLU A 954 -16.48 -11.10 52.48
N LEU A 955 -17.18 -12.13 52.01
CA LEU A 955 -16.57 -13.23 51.26
C LEU A 955 -15.83 -12.70 50.02
N ALA A 956 -16.40 -11.74 49.29
CA ALA A 956 -15.72 -11.11 48.14
C ALA A 956 -14.38 -10.45 48.52
N LYS A 957 -14.31 -9.73 49.65
CA LYS A 957 -13.06 -9.09 50.14
C LYS A 957 -12.01 -10.13 50.52
N CYS A 958 -12.42 -11.16 51.27
CA CYS A 958 -11.54 -12.28 51.62
C CYS A 958 -10.94 -12.96 50.38
N ILE A 959 -11.76 -13.13 49.33
CA ILE A 959 -11.35 -13.73 48.06
C ILE A 959 -10.33 -12.85 47.34
N GLU A 960 -10.55 -11.53 47.28
CA GLU A 960 -9.61 -10.60 46.64
C GLU A 960 -8.25 -10.58 47.35
N GLU A 961 -8.22 -10.54 48.68
CA GLU A 961 -6.98 -10.56 49.46
C GLU A 961 -6.20 -11.87 49.29
N TYR A 962 -6.91 -13.01 49.34
CA TYR A 962 -6.31 -14.32 49.15
C TYR A 962 -5.80 -14.53 47.72
N ASN A 963 -6.51 -14.03 46.72
CA ASN A 963 -6.08 -14.07 45.32
C ASN A 963 -4.76 -13.28 45.12
N LEU A 964 -4.67 -12.08 45.70
CA LEU A 964 -3.44 -11.28 45.67
C LEU A 964 -2.27 -11.97 46.38
N PHE A 965 -2.51 -12.58 47.55
CA PHE A 965 -1.52 -13.41 48.24
C PHE A 965 -1.04 -14.56 47.37
N PHE A 966 -1.96 -15.30 46.75
CA PHE A 966 -1.60 -16.46 45.95
C PHE A 966 -0.78 -16.08 44.71
N HIS A 967 -1.13 -14.98 44.04
CA HIS A 967 -0.32 -14.45 42.93
C HIS A 967 1.13 -14.20 43.39
N LYS A 968 1.32 -13.56 44.55
CA LYS A 968 2.66 -13.35 45.14
C LYS A 968 3.35 -14.68 45.46
N LEU A 969 2.62 -15.68 45.96
CA LEU A 969 3.16 -17.01 46.28
C LEU A 969 3.63 -17.75 45.03
N VAL A 970 2.86 -17.70 43.93
CA VAL A 970 3.27 -18.25 42.63
C VAL A 970 4.55 -17.59 42.14
N TYR A 971 4.63 -16.26 42.22
CA TYR A 971 5.81 -15.51 41.84
C TYR A 971 7.03 -15.84 42.72
N HIS A 972 6.84 -16.03 44.03
CA HIS A 972 7.88 -16.53 44.93
C HIS A 972 8.38 -17.92 44.52
N MET A 973 7.48 -18.85 44.18
CA MET A 973 7.87 -20.17 43.71
C MET A 973 8.61 -20.12 42.37
N ARG A 974 8.23 -19.21 41.45
CA ARG A 974 8.99 -18.98 40.20
C ARG A 974 10.38 -18.43 40.48
N TYR A 975 10.49 -17.46 41.39
CA TYR A 975 11.76 -16.91 41.83
C TYR A 975 12.69 -18.03 42.34
N LYS A 976 12.17 -18.95 43.16
CA LYS A 976 12.93 -20.13 43.62
C LYS A 976 13.44 -21.02 42.49
N GLU A 977 12.63 -21.28 41.46
CA GLU A 977 13.08 -22.03 40.28
C GLU A 977 14.24 -21.29 39.57
N HIS A 978 14.14 -19.97 39.41
CA HIS A 978 15.20 -19.15 38.78
C HIS A 978 16.49 -19.11 39.59
N VAL A 979 16.42 -19.19 40.92
CA VAL A 979 17.60 -19.31 41.78
C VAL A 979 18.21 -20.71 41.73
N SER A 980 17.36 -21.74 41.58
CA SER A 980 17.80 -23.15 41.64
C SER A 980 18.43 -23.64 40.34
N ILE A 981 17.87 -23.25 39.19
CA ILE A 981 18.29 -23.71 37.86
C ILE A 981 18.46 -22.54 36.86
N PRO A 982 19.25 -21.49 37.19
CA PRO A 982 19.40 -20.30 36.35
C PRO A 982 19.97 -20.61 34.95
N GLU A 983 20.80 -21.65 34.83
CA GLU A 983 21.38 -22.08 33.56
C GLU A 983 20.35 -22.77 32.64
N GLU A 984 19.28 -23.36 33.21
CA GLU A 984 18.26 -24.07 32.44
C GLU A 984 17.09 -23.17 32.03
N ILE A 985 16.70 -22.22 32.89
CA ILE A 985 15.50 -21.39 32.67
C ILE A 985 15.79 -19.90 32.61
N GLY A 986 17.03 -19.47 32.79
CA GLY A 986 17.49 -18.09 32.72
C GLY A 986 17.71 -17.47 34.10
N PRO A 987 18.56 -16.44 34.20
CA PRO A 987 18.88 -15.79 35.48
C PRO A 987 17.67 -15.04 36.03
N VAL A 988 17.67 -14.77 37.35
CA VAL A 988 16.63 -13.96 38.02
C VAL A 988 16.47 -12.58 37.37
N ALA A 989 17.55 -11.98 36.86
CA ALA A 989 17.51 -10.70 36.15
C ALA A 989 16.62 -10.71 34.89
N SER A 990 16.32 -11.90 34.35
CA SER A 990 15.41 -12.08 33.21
C SER A 990 13.93 -12.23 33.63
N MET A 991 13.62 -12.19 34.92
CA MET A 991 12.25 -12.10 35.44
C MET A 991 11.76 -10.65 35.43
N ARG A 992 10.44 -10.45 35.31
CA ARG A 992 9.86 -9.12 35.43
C ARG A 992 10.02 -8.62 36.85
N LYS A 993 10.36 -7.34 37.02
CA LYS A 993 10.59 -6.73 38.35
C LYS A 993 9.44 -6.93 39.33
N ASN A 994 8.20 -6.89 38.85
CA ASN A 994 7.00 -7.10 39.67
C ASN A 994 6.68 -8.59 39.97
N GLU A 995 7.38 -9.53 39.35
CA GLU A 995 7.28 -10.97 39.63
C GLU A 995 8.42 -11.48 40.52
N ILE A 996 9.40 -10.63 40.88
CA ILE A 996 10.51 -11.01 41.75
C ILE A 996 10.04 -10.87 43.20
N ILE A 997 9.64 -11.99 43.81
CA ILE A 997 9.22 -12.06 45.21
C ILE A 997 10.20 -12.96 45.96
N ALA A 998 11.24 -12.37 46.52
CA ALA A 998 12.31 -13.12 47.19
C ALA A 998 11.85 -13.77 48.50
N ASP A 999 11.06 -13.02 49.29
CA ASP A 999 10.56 -13.48 50.58
C ASP A 999 9.28 -14.29 50.42
N LEU A 1000 9.09 -15.30 51.27
CA LEU A 1000 7.86 -16.07 51.31
C LEU A 1000 6.71 -15.14 51.74
N PRO A 1001 5.66 -14.94 50.92
CA PRO A 1001 4.54 -14.08 51.29
C PRO A 1001 3.86 -14.59 52.56
N SER A 1002 3.53 -13.70 53.48
CA SER A 1002 2.68 -14.04 54.63
C SER A 1002 1.23 -14.12 54.19
N LEU A 1003 0.51 -15.13 54.66
CA LEU A 1003 -0.94 -15.21 54.48
C LEU A 1003 -1.58 -13.99 55.17
N PRO A 1004 -2.42 -13.18 54.48
CA PRO A 1004 -3.01 -11.97 55.04
C PRO A 1004 -3.67 -12.22 56.39
N HIS A 1005 -3.69 -11.23 57.28
CA HIS A 1005 -4.62 -11.24 58.41
C HIS A 1005 -6.03 -11.11 57.84
N ILE A 1006 -6.61 -12.25 57.44
CA ILE A 1006 -8.02 -12.36 57.12
C ILE A 1006 -8.76 -12.14 58.45
N SER A 1007 -8.98 -10.87 58.81
CA SER A 1007 -9.67 -10.47 60.05
C SER A 1007 -11.14 -10.90 60.05
N GLU A 1008 -11.65 -11.34 58.91
CA GLU A 1008 -13.01 -11.84 58.68
C GLU A 1008 -13.10 -13.38 58.73
N ILE A 1009 -12.10 -14.11 59.27
CA ILE A 1009 -12.25 -15.57 59.54
C ILE A 1009 -13.44 -15.87 60.47
N GLY A 1010 -13.86 -14.89 61.29
CA GLY A 1010 -15.10 -14.95 62.05
C GLY A 1010 -16.34 -15.18 61.19
N VAL A 1011 -16.37 -14.72 59.94
CA VAL A 1011 -17.49 -14.96 58.99
C VAL A 1011 -17.49 -16.42 58.50
N LEU A 1012 -16.32 -17.04 58.32
CA LEU A 1012 -16.24 -18.47 57.99
C LEU A 1012 -16.60 -19.34 59.20
N ASP A 1013 -16.25 -18.90 60.41
CA ASP A 1013 -16.74 -19.50 61.65
C ASP A 1013 -18.25 -19.31 61.81
N GLU A 1014 -18.80 -18.13 61.49
CA GLU A 1014 -20.25 -17.87 61.51
C GLU A 1014 -20.99 -18.69 60.45
N ILE A 1015 -20.45 -18.83 59.24
CA ILE A 1015 -21.00 -19.69 58.17
C ILE A 1015 -20.90 -21.17 58.58
N SER A 1016 -19.79 -21.59 59.18
CA SER A 1016 -19.61 -22.95 59.73
C SER A 1016 -20.55 -23.21 60.90
N ASN A 1017 -20.74 -22.24 61.79
CA ASN A 1017 -21.68 -22.31 62.90
C ASN A 1017 -23.13 -22.28 62.41
N LEU A 1018 -23.46 -21.55 61.34
CA LEU A 1018 -24.75 -21.60 60.64
C LEU A 1018 -25.01 -23.02 60.11
N TRP A 1019 -23.99 -23.64 59.51
CA TRP A 1019 -24.04 -25.02 59.03
C TRP A 1019 -24.23 -26.02 60.18
N TYR A 1020 -23.54 -25.80 61.31
CA TYR A 1020 -23.65 -26.61 62.52
C TYR A 1020 -25.05 -26.46 63.16
N PHE A 1021 -25.55 -25.24 63.31
CA PHE A 1021 -26.88 -24.93 63.87
C PHE A 1021 -28.03 -25.51 63.04
N HIS A 1022 -27.97 -25.42 61.71
CA HIS A 1022 -29.03 -25.94 60.85
C HIS A 1022 -29.02 -27.48 60.69
N LEU A 1023 -27.92 -28.15 61.05
CA LEU A 1023 -27.82 -29.62 61.06
C LEU A 1023 -28.03 -30.24 62.44
N GLU A 1024 -27.71 -29.53 63.54
CA GLU A 1024 -27.97 -29.99 64.91
C GLU A 1024 -29.46 -30.00 65.28
N ASP A 1025 -30.30 -29.16 64.66
CA ASP A 1025 -31.77 -29.29 64.78
C ASP A 1025 -32.31 -30.63 64.23
N VAL A 1026 -31.44 -31.51 63.71
CA VAL A 1026 -31.83 -32.83 63.16
C VAL A 1026 -31.18 -34.04 63.84
N THR A 1027 -30.30 -33.90 64.84
CA THR A 1027 -29.90 -35.07 65.65
C THR A 1027 -29.41 -34.70 67.05
N GLU A 1028 -30.04 -35.29 68.08
CA GLU A 1028 -29.46 -35.42 69.43
C GLU A 1028 -28.13 -36.21 69.41
N PRO A 1029 -27.22 -35.97 70.38
CA PRO A 1029 -25.87 -36.49 70.36
C PRO A 1029 -25.77 -37.84 71.07
N GLU A 1030 -25.53 -38.95 70.34
CA GLU A 1030 -24.85 -40.13 70.89
C GLU A 1030 -24.28 -41.07 69.81
N ALA A 1031 -23.05 -41.54 70.05
CA ALA A 1031 -22.22 -42.50 69.28
C ALA A 1031 -21.68 -41.97 67.92
N VAL A 1032 -20.36 -41.92 67.65
CA VAL A 1032 -19.37 -43.00 67.78
C VAL A 1032 -17.95 -42.43 67.97
N LYS A 1033 -17.28 -42.87 69.03
CA LYS A 1033 -15.81 -43.09 69.10
C LYS A 1033 -15.53 -44.55 68.73
N GLN A 1034 -14.35 -44.81 68.15
CA GLN A 1034 -13.73 -46.10 67.75
C GLN A 1034 -14.23 -46.63 66.38
N SER A 1035 -13.40 -46.92 65.37
CA SER A 1035 -12.04 -47.49 65.32
C SER A 1035 -11.16 -46.95 64.18
N THR A 1036 -9.84 -46.92 64.42
CA THR A 1036 -8.66 -46.94 63.48
C THR A 1036 -8.81 -46.49 62.04
#